data_AF-A0A3B4YEA3-F1
#
_entry.id   AF-A0A3B4YEA3-F1
#
_cell.length_a   1.000
_cell.length_b   1.000
_cell.length_c   1.000
_cell.angle_alpha   90.00
_cell.angle_beta   90.00
_cell.angle_gamma   90.00
#
_symmetry.space_group_name_H-M   'P 1'
#
loop_
_entity.id
_entity.type
_entity.pdbx_description
1 polymer ?
#
loop_
_entity_poly.entity_id
_entity_poly.type
_entity_poly.pdbx_seq_one_letter_code
_entity_poly.pdbx_strand_id
1 'polypeptide(L)'
;MAANAGSMFQYWKRFDLQQLQKELDATATQLANRQDESEQSRKKLIDLSREFKKNTPEDLRKQVAPLLKSFQGEIDALSKRSKEAEAAFLNVYKKIIDVPDPVPVLELAQQLQLKLQRMHDIETENTKLRETLEDYNKEFAEVKNQEVTIKALKEKIREYEQSLKNQAENLAQEKQLQLHNDYAEKERKLQESQDSMSSRLEDAEHKAQSLQTALETTQAELFDLKTKYDEESTAKADEIEMVMTDLERANQRAEAAQREAESLREQLSLSNQSQQLSSPAKADPDTEQAAEVASHSSLEAELRAKERETAQLVDDVQRLQASLTKLRETTSSQITQLEQQLSSKTAILKELEEKLQKQADYEEVKKELSILKSMEFGTSDSVQDSSKPLEVLLLERNRSLQSESAALRIANTELSGRYAELQVEFSAAVHTSAEQKELILKLEHDLSTIQTMSSLPRPDADGSEVSNMGNIPEPIKEATAMFAGSGVTPHPELPQGQMDSLLSIISSQRERYRSRNQELETVSHDLSPSHTHTHTHTHIHTIYIYIYIYIYIYIPVSFSGRTNFSSICFFCPLQENRSMQQTMQALQNELDSLRADNIKLYEKIKFLQSYPSRAEGSDDTVMRYSSQYEERLDPFASFSKRVQDTQRQYTHIFTFIYYLSSRFPKKASFC
;
A
#
# COMPACT_ATOMS: atom_id res chain seq x y z
N MET A 1 -37.08 -54.13 -27.47
CA MET A 1 -35.65 -54.52 -27.46
C MET A 1 -35.23 -54.86 -28.88
N ALA A 2 -34.68 -53.90 -29.63
CA ALA A 2 -34.06 -54.21 -30.92
C ALA A 2 -32.67 -54.78 -30.63
N ALA A 3 -32.37 -55.98 -31.14
CA ALA A 3 -31.03 -56.56 -31.00
C ALA A 3 -30.01 -55.61 -31.66
N ASN A 4 -28.95 -55.23 -30.94
CA ASN A 4 -27.86 -54.43 -31.46
C ASN A 4 -27.24 -55.15 -32.68
N ALA A 5 -26.92 -54.43 -33.76
CA ALA A 5 -26.26 -55.01 -34.94
C ALA A 5 -25.01 -55.82 -34.57
N GLY A 6 -24.28 -55.39 -33.53
CA GLY A 6 -23.15 -56.13 -32.97
C GLY A 6 -23.54 -57.47 -32.35
N SER A 7 -24.66 -57.56 -31.61
CA SER A 7 -25.11 -58.83 -31.02
C SER A 7 -25.66 -59.78 -32.07
N MET A 8 -26.33 -59.27 -33.10
CA MET A 8 -26.77 -60.06 -34.25
C MET A 8 -25.60 -60.63 -35.06
N PHE A 9 -24.56 -59.82 -35.31
CA PHE A 9 -23.34 -60.26 -35.96
C PHE A 9 -22.67 -61.41 -35.19
N GLN A 10 -22.52 -61.27 -33.86
CA GLN A 10 -21.91 -62.31 -33.02
C GLN A 10 -22.74 -63.60 -33.00
N TYR A 11 -24.06 -63.50 -33.02
CA TYR A 11 -24.95 -64.66 -33.08
C TYR A 11 -24.77 -65.43 -34.39
N TRP A 12 -24.89 -64.77 -35.54
CA TRP A 12 -24.79 -65.42 -36.85
C TRP A 12 -23.39 -65.98 -37.13
N LYS A 13 -22.35 -65.31 -36.64
CA LYS A 13 -20.98 -65.82 -36.71
C LYS A 13 -20.79 -67.12 -35.91
N ARG A 14 -21.47 -67.26 -34.77
CA ARG A 14 -21.44 -68.49 -33.96
C ARG A 14 -22.35 -69.58 -34.51
N PHE A 15 -23.47 -69.18 -35.14
CA PHE A 15 -24.40 -70.11 -35.77
C PHE A 15 -23.78 -70.85 -36.96
N ASP A 16 -22.84 -70.21 -37.66
CA ASP A 16 -22.07 -70.79 -38.78
C ASP A 16 -22.95 -71.48 -39.83
N LEU A 17 -23.76 -70.65 -40.52
CA LEU A 17 -24.71 -71.13 -41.53
C LEU A 17 -24.00 -71.93 -42.63
N GLN A 18 -22.77 -71.57 -42.99
CA GLN A 18 -22.00 -72.27 -44.03
C GLN A 18 -21.66 -73.70 -43.62
N GLN A 19 -21.27 -73.91 -42.36
CA GLN A 19 -21.02 -75.25 -41.83
C GLN A 19 -22.31 -76.08 -41.80
N LEU A 20 -23.41 -75.50 -41.34
CA LEU A 20 -24.72 -76.16 -41.34
C LEU A 20 -25.17 -76.53 -42.77
N GLN A 21 -25.00 -75.64 -43.74
CA GLN A 21 -25.32 -75.89 -45.15
C GLN A 21 -24.51 -77.08 -45.71
N LYS A 22 -23.20 -77.15 -45.42
CA LYS A 22 -22.36 -78.29 -45.82
C LYS A 22 -22.80 -79.62 -45.20
N GLU A 23 -23.18 -79.60 -43.92
CA GLU A 23 -23.69 -80.79 -43.23
C GLU A 23 -25.02 -81.28 -43.78
N LEU A 24 -25.92 -80.34 -44.12
CA LEU A 24 -27.19 -80.65 -44.76
C LEU A 24 -27.00 -81.17 -46.19
N ASP A 25 -26.08 -80.60 -46.98
CA ASP A 25 -25.71 -81.11 -48.32
C ASP A 25 -25.19 -82.55 -48.27
N ALA A 26 -24.29 -82.82 -47.32
CA ALA A 26 -23.75 -84.16 -47.11
C ALA A 26 -24.87 -85.15 -46.73
N THR A 27 -25.78 -84.74 -45.84
CA THR A 27 -26.94 -85.54 -45.42
C THR A 27 -27.91 -85.78 -46.57
N ALA A 28 -28.20 -84.76 -47.39
CA ALA A 28 -29.06 -84.89 -48.57
C ALA A 28 -28.47 -85.85 -49.61
N THR A 29 -27.15 -85.79 -49.83
CA THR A 29 -26.43 -86.72 -50.72
C THR A 29 -26.50 -88.15 -50.19
N GLN A 30 -26.28 -88.35 -48.89
CA GLN A 30 -26.43 -89.67 -48.27
C GLN A 30 -27.86 -90.19 -48.35
N LEU A 31 -28.85 -89.30 -48.20
CA LEU A 31 -30.27 -89.65 -48.31
C LEU A 31 -30.62 -90.19 -49.70
N ALA A 32 -30.12 -89.55 -50.76
CA ALA A 32 -30.32 -90.02 -52.13
C ALA A 32 -29.75 -91.44 -52.32
N ASN A 33 -28.53 -91.69 -51.84
CA ASN A 33 -27.92 -93.03 -51.89
C ASN A 33 -28.77 -94.06 -51.11
N ARG A 34 -29.29 -93.68 -49.94
CA ARG A 34 -30.15 -94.56 -49.11
C ARG A 34 -31.50 -94.85 -49.76
N GLN A 35 -32.07 -93.88 -50.48
CA GLN A 35 -33.29 -94.09 -51.27
C GLN A 35 -33.04 -95.14 -52.35
N ASP A 36 -31.96 -95.02 -53.12
CA ASP A 36 -31.60 -95.98 -54.17
C ASP A 36 -31.33 -97.38 -53.60
N GLU A 37 -30.60 -97.49 -52.48
CA GLU A 37 -30.33 -98.76 -51.80
C GLU A 37 -31.61 -99.42 -51.26
N SER A 38 -32.53 -98.63 -50.69
CA SER A 38 -33.81 -99.10 -50.18
C SER A 38 -34.72 -99.62 -51.30
N GLU A 39 -34.78 -98.89 -52.42
CA GLU A 39 -35.56 -99.31 -53.59
C GLU A 39 -35.00 -100.58 -54.24
N GLN A 40 -33.68 -100.69 -54.36
CA GLN A 40 -33.02 -101.92 -54.83
C GLN A 40 -33.24 -103.10 -53.88
N SER A 41 -33.13 -102.88 -52.56
CA SER A 41 -33.34 -103.93 -51.55
C SER A 41 -34.78 -104.42 -51.54
N ARG A 42 -35.76 -103.50 -51.66
CA ARG A 42 -37.18 -103.84 -51.81
C ARG A 42 -37.42 -104.67 -53.07
N LYS A 43 -36.81 -104.31 -54.21
CA LYS A 43 -36.91 -105.08 -55.45
C LYS A 43 -36.34 -106.50 -55.29
N LYS A 44 -35.16 -106.65 -54.68
CA LYS A 44 -34.56 -107.95 -54.36
C LYS A 44 -35.46 -108.81 -53.47
N LEU A 45 -36.09 -108.23 -52.44
CA LEU A 45 -37.03 -108.93 -51.57
C LEU A 45 -38.28 -109.41 -52.32
N ILE A 46 -38.80 -108.61 -53.25
CA ILE A 46 -39.93 -109.00 -54.11
C ILE A 46 -39.54 -110.19 -54.99
N ASP A 47 -38.37 -110.15 -55.62
CA ASP A 47 -37.88 -111.22 -56.49
C ASP A 47 -37.63 -112.53 -55.70
N LEU A 48 -36.99 -112.45 -54.51
CA LEU A 48 -36.81 -113.58 -53.61
C LEU A 48 -38.15 -114.17 -53.13
N SER A 49 -39.12 -113.32 -52.81
CA SER A 49 -40.47 -113.75 -52.40
C SER A 49 -41.20 -114.49 -53.55
N ARG A 50 -41.00 -114.05 -54.80
CA ARG A 50 -41.53 -114.73 -55.99
C ARG A 50 -40.86 -116.09 -56.21
N GLU A 51 -39.53 -116.14 -56.14
CA GLU A 51 -38.77 -117.38 -56.32
C GLU A 51 -39.10 -118.41 -55.22
N PHE A 52 -39.22 -117.96 -53.96
CA PHE A 52 -39.69 -118.79 -52.85
C PHE A 52 -41.09 -119.36 -53.14
N LYS A 53 -42.04 -118.55 -53.61
CA LYS A 53 -43.40 -119.03 -53.95
C LYS A 53 -43.40 -120.07 -55.07
N LYS A 54 -42.50 -119.95 -56.05
CA LYS A 54 -42.36 -120.84 -57.21
C LYS A 54 -41.79 -122.22 -56.84
N ASN A 55 -40.80 -122.25 -55.93
CA ASN A 55 -40.05 -123.47 -55.59
C ASN A 55 -40.57 -124.22 -54.35
N THR A 56 -41.62 -123.72 -53.70
CA THR A 56 -42.15 -124.28 -52.44
C THR A 56 -43.41 -125.13 -52.66
N PRO A 57 -43.55 -126.31 -51.99
CA PRO A 57 -44.76 -127.15 -52.06
C PRO A 57 -46.03 -126.43 -51.56
N GLU A 58 -47.19 -126.82 -52.10
CA GLU A 58 -48.44 -126.06 -51.98
C GLU A 58 -48.98 -125.92 -50.54
N ASP A 59 -48.82 -126.93 -49.71
CA ASP A 59 -49.29 -126.91 -48.31
C ASP A 59 -48.50 -125.91 -47.45
N LEU A 60 -47.17 -125.86 -47.63
CA LEU A 60 -46.31 -124.89 -46.95
C LEU A 60 -46.58 -123.46 -47.46
N ARG A 61 -46.90 -123.30 -48.75
CA ARG A 61 -47.28 -122.01 -49.35
C ARG A 61 -48.53 -121.42 -48.68
N LYS A 62 -49.52 -122.25 -48.35
CA LYS A 62 -50.76 -121.82 -47.67
C LYS A 62 -50.48 -121.33 -46.23
N GLN A 63 -49.59 -122.00 -45.50
CA GLN A 63 -49.23 -121.61 -44.13
C GLN A 63 -48.37 -120.34 -44.08
N VAL A 64 -47.44 -120.16 -45.03
CA VAL A 64 -46.51 -119.02 -45.06
C VAL A 64 -47.11 -117.76 -45.71
N ALA A 65 -48.17 -117.89 -46.51
CA ALA A 65 -48.78 -116.75 -47.22
C ALA A 65 -49.29 -115.59 -46.32
N PRO A 66 -49.99 -115.84 -45.19
CA PRO A 66 -50.37 -114.77 -44.26
C PRO A 66 -49.16 -114.03 -43.67
N LEU A 67 -48.08 -114.77 -43.37
CA LEU A 67 -46.83 -114.20 -42.84
C LEU A 67 -46.15 -113.29 -43.87
N LEU A 68 -46.04 -113.74 -45.13
CA LEU A 68 -45.48 -112.91 -46.22
C LEU A 68 -46.31 -111.65 -46.48
N LYS A 69 -47.65 -111.73 -46.38
CA LYS A 69 -48.52 -110.55 -46.48
C LYS A 69 -48.30 -109.57 -45.32
N SER A 70 -48.12 -110.07 -44.09
CA SER A 70 -47.84 -109.23 -42.93
C SER A 70 -46.50 -108.50 -43.06
N PHE A 71 -45.43 -109.21 -43.42
CA PHE A 71 -44.12 -108.59 -43.70
C PHE A 71 -44.18 -107.58 -44.85
N GLN A 72 -44.95 -107.87 -45.90
CA GLN A 72 -45.16 -106.92 -46.99
C GLN A 72 -45.86 -105.64 -46.50
N GLY A 73 -46.91 -105.78 -45.68
CA GLY A 73 -47.61 -104.64 -45.08
C GLY A 73 -46.70 -103.77 -44.21
N GLU A 74 -45.86 -104.36 -43.36
CA GLU A 74 -44.92 -103.60 -42.53
C GLU A 74 -43.81 -102.93 -43.37
N ILE A 75 -43.28 -103.63 -44.39
CA ILE A 75 -42.29 -103.04 -45.31
C ILE A 75 -42.89 -101.86 -46.07
N ASP A 76 -44.13 -101.96 -46.53
CA ASP A 76 -44.82 -100.87 -47.24
C ASP A 76 -45.12 -99.69 -46.29
N ALA A 77 -45.53 -99.97 -45.05
CA ALA A 77 -45.75 -98.94 -44.02
C ALA A 77 -44.45 -98.24 -43.60
N LEU A 78 -43.35 -98.99 -43.44
CA LEU A 78 -42.02 -98.45 -43.18
C LEU A 78 -41.52 -97.59 -44.35
N SER A 79 -41.69 -98.08 -45.59
CA SER A 79 -41.33 -97.34 -46.80
C SER A 79 -42.09 -96.02 -46.91
N LYS A 80 -43.40 -96.02 -46.57
CA LYS A 80 -44.22 -94.81 -46.56
C LYS A 80 -43.71 -93.79 -45.52
N ARG A 81 -43.47 -94.23 -44.28
CA ARG A 81 -42.92 -93.36 -43.22
C ARG A 81 -41.55 -92.80 -43.59
N SER A 82 -40.67 -93.61 -44.19
CA SER A 82 -39.35 -93.17 -44.66
C SER A 82 -39.48 -92.09 -45.72
N LYS A 83 -40.32 -92.30 -46.75
CA LYS A 83 -40.53 -91.32 -47.84
C LYS A 83 -41.13 -90.01 -47.33
N GLU A 84 -42.03 -90.06 -46.34
CA GLU A 84 -42.59 -88.86 -45.70
C GLU A 84 -41.53 -88.08 -44.90
N ALA A 85 -40.69 -88.78 -44.12
CA ALA A 85 -39.60 -88.15 -43.37
C ALA A 85 -38.51 -87.56 -44.30
N GLU A 86 -38.15 -88.29 -45.35
CA GLU A 86 -37.22 -87.85 -46.40
C GLU A 86 -37.76 -86.58 -47.11
N ALA A 87 -39.05 -86.58 -47.49
CA ALA A 87 -39.68 -85.44 -48.11
C ALA A 87 -39.72 -84.22 -47.17
N ALA A 88 -40.01 -84.42 -45.88
CA ALA A 88 -39.99 -83.35 -44.88
C ALA A 88 -38.58 -82.75 -44.73
N PHE A 89 -37.54 -83.59 -44.64
CA PHE A 89 -36.15 -83.14 -44.62
C PHE A 89 -35.79 -82.33 -45.86
N LEU A 90 -36.07 -82.87 -47.06
CA LEU A 90 -35.75 -82.19 -48.33
C LEU A 90 -36.48 -80.85 -48.48
N ASN A 91 -37.68 -80.71 -47.95
CA ASN A 91 -38.43 -79.45 -47.95
C ASN A 91 -37.76 -78.37 -47.08
N VAL A 92 -37.21 -78.74 -45.93
CA VAL A 92 -36.45 -77.81 -45.07
C VAL A 92 -35.09 -77.49 -45.67
N TYR A 93 -34.38 -78.52 -46.14
CA TYR A 93 -33.08 -78.39 -46.79
C TYR A 93 -33.10 -77.40 -47.95
N LYS A 94 -34.05 -77.53 -48.88
CA LYS A 94 -34.22 -76.61 -50.03
C LYS A 94 -34.38 -75.15 -49.60
N LYS A 95 -35.01 -74.89 -48.45
CA LYS A 95 -35.20 -73.52 -47.96
C LYS A 95 -33.94 -72.94 -47.33
N ILE A 96 -33.06 -73.76 -46.78
CA ILE A 96 -31.87 -73.32 -46.04
C ILE A 96 -30.65 -73.22 -46.95
N ILE A 97 -30.53 -74.08 -47.96
CA ILE A 97 -29.34 -74.14 -48.82
C ILE A 97 -29.15 -72.89 -49.68
N ASP A 98 -30.26 -72.28 -50.13
CA ASP A 98 -30.22 -71.09 -50.99
C ASP A 98 -30.06 -69.78 -50.17
N VAL A 99 -30.01 -69.85 -48.84
CA VAL A 99 -29.89 -68.65 -48.00
C VAL A 99 -28.45 -68.14 -48.03
N PRO A 100 -28.21 -66.90 -48.48
CA PRO A 100 -26.88 -66.32 -48.43
C PRO A 100 -26.45 -66.06 -46.98
N ASP A 101 -25.15 -66.22 -46.71
CA ASP A 101 -24.58 -65.96 -45.39
C ASP A 101 -24.77 -64.48 -44.98
N PRO A 102 -25.47 -64.19 -43.86
CA PRO A 102 -25.68 -62.81 -43.41
C PRO A 102 -24.46 -62.18 -42.74
N VAL A 103 -23.44 -62.98 -42.35
CA VAL A 103 -22.27 -62.51 -41.58
C VAL A 103 -21.52 -61.37 -42.27
N PRO A 104 -21.19 -61.41 -43.59
CA PRO A 104 -20.45 -60.35 -44.25
C PRO A 104 -21.19 -59.00 -44.28
N VAL A 105 -22.52 -59.02 -44.46
CA VAL A 105 -23.35 -57.80 -44.48
C VAL A 105 -23.45 -57.21 -43.07
N LEU A 106 -23.63 -58.06 -42.06
CA LEU A 106 -23.66 -57.64 -40.66
C LEU A 106 -22.31 -57.10 -40.19
N GLU A 107 -21.20 -57.65 -40.68
CA GLU A 107 -19.85 -57.13 -40.40
C GLU A 107 -19.67 -55.72 -40.95
N LEU A 108 -20.04 -55.50 -42.21
CA LEU A 108 -19.99 -54.18 -42.82
C LEU A 108 -20.89 -53.18 -42.08
N ALA A 109 -22.10 -53.58 -41.70
CA ALA A 109 -23.01 -52.75 -40.92
C ALA A 109 -22.40 -52.37 -39.55
N GLN A 110 -21.76 -53.32 -38.86
CA GLN A 110 -21.05 -53.05 -37.60
C GLN A 110 -19.88 -52.09 -37.80
N GLN A 111 -19.09 -52.25 -38.86
CA GLN A 111 -17.98 -51.35 -39.17
C GLN A 111 -18.45 -49.93 -39.50
N LEU A 112 -19.54 -49.79 -40.27
CA LEU A 112 -20.15 -48.49 -40.57
C LEU A 112 -20.69 -47.83 -39.31
N GLN A 113 -21.33 -48.58 -38.42
CA GLN A 113 -21.83 -48.06 -37.14
C GLN A 113 -20.68 -47.52 -36.27
N LEU A 114 -19.55 -48.23 -36.19
CA LEU A 114 -18.37 -47.76 -35.48
C LEU A 114 -17.75 -46.50 -36.11
N LYS A 115 -17.71 -46.42 -37.45
CA LYS A 115 -17.24 -45.23 -38.15
C LYS A 115 -18.15 -44.02 -37.91
N LEU A 116 -19.46 -44.23 -37.92
CA LEU A 116 -20.45 -43.18 -37.64
C LEU A 116 -20.30 -42.66 -36.20
N GLN A 117 -20.11 -43.56 -35.23
CA GLN A 117 -19.87 -43.15 -33.84
C GLN A 117 -18.61 -42.28 -33.72
N ARG A 118 -17.48 -42.70 -34.32
CA ARG A 118 -16.25 -41.89 -34.33
C ARG A 118 -16.42 -40.55 -35.03
N MET A 119 -17.19 -40.52 -36.12
CA MET A 119 -17.49 -39.28 -36.83
C MET A 119 -18.26 -38.32 -35.92
N HIS A 120 -19.27 -38.81 -35.21
CA HIS A 120 -20.04 -38.01 -34.26
C HIS A 120 -19.16 -37.48 -33.13
N ASP A 121 -18.29 -38.32 -32.56
CA ASP A 121 -17.34 -37.89 -31.53
C ASP A 121 -16.44 -36.75 -32.03
N ILE A 122 -15.88 -36.87 -33.24
CA ILE A 122 -15.05 -35.83 -33.87
C ILE A 122 -15.86 -34.56 -34.17
N GLU A 123 -17.11 -34.67 -34.63
CA GLU A 123 -17.98 -33.52 -34.86
C GLU A 123 -18.29 -32.75 -33.57
N THR A 124 -18.55 -33.47 -32.47
CA THR A 124 -18.76 -32.84 -31.17
C THR A 124 -17.50 -32.16 -30.64
N GLU A 125 -16.33 -32.77 -30.81
CA GLU A 125 -15.05 -32.16 -30.47
C GLU A 125 -14.78 -30.91 -31.33
N ASN A 126 -15.04 -30.97 -32.65
CA ASN A 126 -14.86 -29.82 -33.53
C ASN A 126 -15.77 -28.66 -33.15
N THR A 127 -17.01 -28.95 -32.72
CA THR A 127 -17.96 -27.94 -32.25
C THR A 127 -17.45 -27.27 -30.97
N LYS A 128 -17.00 -28.05 -29.98
CA LYS A 128 -16.41 -27.53 -28.74
C LYS A 128 -15.14 -26.71 -29.00
N LEU A 129 -14.29 -27.15 -29.93
CA LEU A 129 -13.10 -26.39 -30.33
C LEU A 129 -13.45 -25.07 -31.01
N ARG A 130 -14.55 -25.00 -31.78
CA ARG A 130 -15.03 -23.74 -32.35
C ARG A 130 -15.60 -22.81 -31.29
N GLU A 131 -16.37 -23.32 -30.35
CA GLU A 131 -16.90 -22.55 -29.22
C GLU A 131 -15.76 -21.95 -28.38
N THR A 132 -14.77 -22.76 -28.00
CA THR A 132 -13.59 -22.27 -27.25
C THR A 132 -12.77 -21.24 -28.03
N LEU A 133 -12.63 -21.39 -29.35
CA LEU A 133 -11.99 -20.36 -30.18
C LEU A 133 -12.83 -19.07 -30.25
N GLU A 134 -14.15 -19.16 -30.27
CA GLU A 134 -15.02 -17.98 -30.24
C GLU A 134 -14.90 -17.25 -28.90
N ASP A 135 -14.86 -17.98 -27.79
CA ASP A 135 -14.69 -17.41 -26.45
C ASP A 135 -13.33 -16.72 -26.31
N TYR A 136 -12.23 -17.35 -26.78
CA TYR A 136 -10.92 -16.69 -26.81
C TYR A 136 -10.91 -15.43 -27.68
N ASN A 137 -11.64 -15.41 -28.79
CA ASN A 137 -11.76 -14.21 -29.62
C ASN A 137 -12.54 -13.09 -28.91
N LYS A 138 -13.57 -13.43 -28.11
CA LYS A 138 -14.30 -12.46 -27.27
C LYS A 138 -13.40 -11.90 -26.18
N GLU A 139 -12.69 -12.76 -25.43
CA GLU A 139 -11.72 -12.33 -24.42
C GLU A 139 -10.64 -11.42 -25.02
N PHE A 140 -10.13 -11.75 -26.21
CA PHE A 140 -9.15 -10.91 -26.90
C PHE A 140 -9.70 -9.53 -27.27
N ALA A 141 -10.96 -9.46 -27.71
CA ALA A 141 -11.62 -8.20 -28.00
C ALA A 141 -11.82 -7.34 -26.74
N GLU A 142 -12.16 -7.96 -25.62
CA GLU A 142 -12.29 -7.30 -24.31
C GLU A 142 -10.95 -6.76 -23.82
N VAL A 143 -9.89 -7.56 -23.86
CA VAL A 143 -8.53 -7.13 -23.50
C VAL A 143 -8.08 -5.94 -24.35
N LYS A 144 -8.37 -5.96 -25.66
CA LYS A 144 -8.08 -4.84 -26.54
C LYS A 144 -8.87 -3.58 -26.19
N ASN A 145 -10.11 -3.71 -25.73
CA ASN A 145 -10.92 -2.59 -25.25
C ASN A 145 -10.35 -2.03 -23.93
N GLN A 146 -9.97 -2.91 -23.00
CA GLN A 146 -9.29 -2.52 -21.76
C GLN A 146 -7.98 -1.78 -22.04
N GLU A 147 -7.20 -2.16 -23.05
CA GLU A 147 -5.98 -1.45 -23.45
C GLU A 147 -6.26 0.01 -23.84
N VAL A 148 -7.38 0.29 -24.53
CA VAL A 148 -7.82 1.66 -24.85
C VAL A 148 -8.15 2.44 -23.58
N THR A 149 -8.85 1.81 -22.64
CA THR A 149 -9.20 2.43 -21.35
C THR A 149 -7.95 2.74 -20.52
N ILE A 150 -7.00 1.80 -20.47
CA ILE A 150 -5.71 1.97 -19.79
C ILE A 150 -4.92 3.13 -20.42
N LYS A 151 -4.90 3.25 -21.75
CA LYS A 151 -4.26 4.38 -22.44
C LYS A 151 -4.91 5.71 -22.06
N ALA A 152 -6.24 5.78 -22.02
CA ALA A 152 -6.95 6.99 -21.62
C ALA A 152 -6.68 7.37 -20.14
N LEU A 153 -6.65 6.38 -19.23
CA LEU A 153 -6.33 6.62 -17.82
C LEU A 153 -4.87 7.06 -17.62
N LYS A 154 -3.92 6.46 -18.34
CA LYS A 154 -2.51 6.88 -18.31
C LYS A 154 -2.32 8.31 -18.82
N GLU A 155 -3.07 8.73 -19.83
CA GLU A 155 -3.02 10.10 -20.32
C GLU A 155 -3.58 11.09 -19.29
N LYS A 156 -4.71 10.76 -18.65
CA LYS A 156 -5.23 11.58 -17.54
C LYS A 156 -4.24 11.72 -16.38
N ILE A 157 -3.54 10.65 -16.02
CA ILE A 157 -2.50 10.70 -14.99
C ILE A 157 -1.38 11.66 -15.41
N ARG A 158 -0.91 11.59 -16.66
CA ARG A 158 0.08 12.55 -17.17
C ARG A 158 -0.41 13.99 -17.14
N GLU A 159 -1.66 14.24 -17.51
CA GLU A 159 -2.26 15.57 -17.46
C GLU A 159 -2.30 16.11 -16.02
N TYR A 160 -2.67 15.28 -15.04
CA TYR A 160 -2.65 15.66 -13.63
C TYR A 160 -1.24 15.89 -13.10
N GLU A 161 -0.28 15.03 -13.42
CA GLU A 161 1.13 15.20 -13.04
C GLU A 161 1.71 16.50 -13.62
N GLN A 162 1.44 16.79 -14.90
CA GLN A 162 1.89 18.03 -15.53
C GLN A 162 1.23 19.26 -14.91
N SER A 163 -0.06 19.19 -14.59
CA SER A 163 -0.79 20.27 -13.91
C SER A 163 -0.22 20.55 -12.52
N LEU A 164 0.05 19.51 -11.72
CA LEU A 164 0.66 19.63 -10.40
C LEU A 164 2.07 20.20 -10.48
N LYS A 165 2.88 19.74 -11.44
CA LYS A 165 4.21 20.28 -11.67
C LYS A 165 4.17 21.77 -12.01
N ASN A 166 3.28 22.18 -12.92
CA ASN A 166 3.10 23.57 -13.28
C ASN A 166 2.64 24.42 -12.06
N GLN A 167 1.74 23.90 -11.23
CA GLN A 167 1.32 24.59 -10.00
C GLN A 167 2.48 24.75 -9.00
N ALA A 168 3.29 23.70 -8.81
CA ALA A 168 4.46 23.75 -7.95
C ALA A 168 5.51 24.74 -8.46
N GLU A 169 5.78 24.74 -9.78
CA GLU A 169 6.69 25.70 -10.42
C GLU A 169 6.19 27.15 -10.27
N ASN A 170 4.89 27.39 -10.50
CA ASN A 170 4.30 28.72 -10.34
C ASN A 170 4.38 29.21 -8.88
N LEU A 171 4.07 28.35 -7.91
CA LEU A 171 4.15 28.70 -6.49
C LEU A 171 5.61 28.97 -6.06
N ALA A 172 6.55 28.18 -6.58
CA ALA A 172 7.98 28.39 -6.33
C ALA A 172 8.46 29.73 -6.92
N GLN A 173 8.06 30.05 -8.16
CA GLN A 173 8.38 31.34 -8.80
C GLN A 173 7.77 32.52 -8.03
N GLU A 174 6.52 32.41 -7.58
CA GLU A 174 5.85 33.44 -6.79
C GLU A 174 6.58 33.66 -5.45
N LYS A 175 6.97 32.58 -4.76
CA LYS A 175 7.74 32.68 -3.51
C LYS A 175 9.13 33.26 -3.73
N GLN A 176 9.78 32.91 -4.84
CA GLN A 176 11.07 33.48 -5.21
C GLN A 176 10.96 34.98 -5.48
N LEU A 177 9.91 35.42 -6.17
CA LEU A 177 9.64 36.85 -6.41
C LEU A 177 9.31 37.60 -5.12
N GLN A 178 8.52 37.01 -4.22
CA GLN A 178 8.23 37.58 -2.89
C GLN A 178 9.51 37.78 -2.08
N LEU A 179 10.35 36.75 -1.96
CA LEU A 179 11.63 36.86 -1.26
C LEU A 179 12.54 37.92 -1.87
N HIS A 180 12.62 37.97 -3.21
CA HIS A 180 13.40 38.99 -3.90
C HIS A 180 12.92 40.40 -3.56
N ASN A 181 11.60 40.64 -3.56
CA ASN A 181 11.03 41.94 -3.19
C ASN A 181 11.28 42.29 -1.72
N ASP A 182 11.14 41.33 -0.81
CA ASP A 182 11.41 41.53 0.63
C ASP A 182 12.89 41.86 0.88
N TYR A 183 13.81 41.22 0.16
CA TYR A 183 15.24 41.54 0.23
C TYR A 183 15.53 42.92 -0.33
N ALA A 184 14.97 43.27 -1.50
CA ALA A 184 15.12 44.59 -2.10
C ALA A 184 14.58 45.71 -1.19
N GLU A 185 13.45 45.49 -0.50
CA GLU A 185 12.88 46.46 0.43
C GLU A 185 13.72 46.58 1.71
N LYS A 186 14.26 45.47 2.24
CA LYS A 186 15.19 45.49 3.38
C LYS A 186 16.48 46.23 3.01
N GLU A 187 17.02 45.97 1.83
CA GLU A 187 18.20 46.66 1.31
C GLU A 187 17.93 48.17 1.20
N ARG A 188 16.78 48.57 0.63
CA ARG A 188 16.38 49.98 0.56
C ARG A 188 16.27 50.64 1.94
N LYS A 189 15.64 49.97 2.93
CA LYS A 189 15.52 50.49 4.30
C LYS A 189 16.87 50.61 5.00
N LEU A 190 17.76 49.65 4.80
CA LEU A 190 19.12 49.71 5.33
C LEU A 190 19.89 50.86 4.70
N GLN A 191 19.78 51.06 3.39
CA GLN A 191 20.39 52.18 2.68
C GLN A 191 19.84 53.52 3.19
N GLU A 192 18.52 53.68 3.30
CA GLU A 192 17.88 54.89 3.84
C GLU A 192 18.34 55.19 5.28
N SER A 193 18.48 54.16 6.13
CA SER A 193 19.00 54.32 7.49
C SER A 193 20.49 54.66 7.51
N GLN A 194 21.28 54.08 6.60
CA GLN A 194 22.70 54.37 6.47
C GLN A 194 22.91 55.82 6.02
N ASP A 195 22.17 56.28 5.02
CA ASP A 195 22.24 57.65 4.51
C ASP A 195 21.80 58.66 5.59
N SER A 196 20.74 58.35 6.35
CA SER A 196 20.29 59.16 7.50
C SER A 196 21.34 59.24 8.62
N MET A 197 21.98 58.12 8.95
CA MET A 197 23.08 58.10 9.93
C MET A 197 24.32 58.83 9.42
N SER A 198 24.64 58.72 8.13
CA SER A 198 25.73 59.45 7.49
C SER A 198 25.49 60.96 7.56
N SER A 199 24.29 61.43 7.21
CA SER A 199 23.94 62.85 7.29
C SER A 199 24.00 63.38 8.73
N ARG A 200 23.56 62.59 9.73
CA ARG A 200 23.71 62.98 11.15
C ARG A 200 25.16 63.05 11.61
N LEU A 201 26.00 62.15 11.09
CA LEU A 201 27.43 62.16 11.36
C LEU A 201 28.06 63.44 10.79
N GLU A 202 27.77 63.75 9.52
CA GLU A 202 28.24 64.97 8.84
C GLU A 202 27.81 66.24 9.60
N ASP A 203 26.54 66.32 10.03
CA ASP A 203 26.03 67.44 10.83
C ASP A 203 26.76 67.57 12.19
N ALA A 204 27.05 66.44 12.84
CA ALA A 204 27.77 66.41 14.11
C ALA A 204 29.25 66.80 13.93
N GLU A 205 29.89 66.33 12.87
CA GLU A 205 31.25 66.71 12.49
C GLU A 205 31.35 68.20 12.17
N HIS A 206 30.39 68.76 11.41
CA HIS A 206 30.33 70.19 11.13
C HIS A 206 30.14 71.02 12.41
N LYS A 207 29.28 70.58 13.33
CA LYS A 207 29.13 71.23 14.65
C LYS A 207 30.42 71.15 15.48
N ALA A 208 31.10 70.00 15.48
CA ALA A 208 32.36 69.83 16.17
C ALA A 208 33.44 70.76 15.60
N GLN A 209 33.57 70.85 14.27
CA GLN A 209 34.47 71.79 13.60
C GLN A 209 34.14 73.25 13.92
N SER A 210 32.85 73.61 13.93
CA SER A 210 32.41 74.96 14.27
C SER A 210 32.75 75.32 15.72
N LEU A 211 32.50 74.40 16.67
CA LEU A 211 32.88 74.57 18.08
C LEU A 211 34.39 74.66 18.25
N GLN A 212 35.16 73.87 17.51
CA GLN A 212 36.61 73.92 17.52
C GLN A 212 37.12 75.27 17.01
N THR A 213 36.58 75.77 15.89
CA THR A 213 36.93 77.10 15.35
C THR A 213 36.57 78.22 16.33
N ALA A 214 35.41 78.13 16.99
CA ALA A 214 35.00 79.09 18.02
C ALA A 214 35.93 79.03 19.26
N LEU A 215 36.35 77.84 19.68
CA LEU A 215 37.34 77.66 20.74
C LEU A 215 38.68 78.32 20.36
N GLU A 216 39.19 78.07 19.16
CA GLU A 216 40.42 78.68 18.66
C GLU A 216 40.32 80.21 18.61
N THR A 217 39.16 80.74 18.19
CA THR A 217 38.90 82.19 18.15
C THR A 217 38.88 82.79 19.56
N THR A 218 38.15 82.18 20.49
CA THR A 218 38.09 82.65 21.90
C THR A 218 39.44 82.53 22.61
N GLN A 219 40.24 81.50 22.29
CA GLN A 219 41.61 81.38 22.78
C GLN A 219 42.52 82.50 22.24
N ALA A 220 42.39 82.85 20.96
CA ALA A 220 43.12 83.98 20.37
C ALA A 220 42.70 85.32 21.00
N GLU A 221 41.40 85.56 21.16
CA GLU A 221 40.88 86.76 21.85
C GLU A 221 41.38 86.85 23.30
N LEU A 222 41.41 85.73 24.03
CA LEU A 222 42.00 85.65 25.37
C LEU A 222 43.48 86.01 25.38
N PHE A 223 44.23 85.54 24.38
CA PHE A 223 45.66 85.84 24.25
C PHE A 223 45.91 87.33 23.95
N ASP A 224 45.11 87.93 23.07
CA ASP A 224 45.16 89.36 22.77
C ASP A 224 44.79 90.20 23.99
N LEU A 225 43.73 89.82 24.72
CA LEU A 225 43.31 90.52 25.93
C LEU A 225 44.37 90.39 27.03
N LYS A 226 44.99 89.21 27.16
CA LYS A 226 46.12 88.98 28.08
C LYS A 226 47.31 89.87 27.73
N THR A 227 47.64 89.99 26.44
CA THR A 227 48.72 90.86 25.95
C THR A 227 48.43 92.32 26.28
N LYS A 228 47.22 92.82 25.99
CA LYS A 228 46.79 94.19 26.33
C LYS A 228 46.79 94.46 27.84
N TYR A 229 46.34 93.49 28.64
CA TYR A 229 46.38 93.61 30.10
C TYR A 229 47.81 93.70 30.62
N ASP A 230 48.73 92.91 30.07
CA ASP A 230 50.15 92.96 30.45
C ASP A 230 50.78 94.30 30.02
N GLU A 231 50.46 94.81 28.82
CA GLU A 231 50.85 96.16 28.37
C GLU A 231 50.31 97.27 29.29
N GLU A 232 49.01 97.25 29.62
CA GLU A 232 48.41 98.24 30.52
C GLU A 232 48.99 98.16 31.95
N SER A 233 49.24 96.94 32.44
CA SER A 233 49.93 96.71 33.71
C SER A 233 51.33 97.32 33.71
N THR A 234 52.11 97.12 32.63
CA THR A 234 53.43 97.76 32.49
C THR A 234 53.33 99.28 32.39
N ALA A 235 52.41 99.82 31.60
CA ALA A 235 52.21 101.26 31.49
C ALA A 235 51.78 101.89 32.82
N LYS A 236 50.94 101.20 33.62
CA LYS A 236 50.57 101.63 34.97
C LYS A 236 51.75 101.60 35.92
N ALA A 237 52.63 100.61 35.83
CA ALA A 237 53.86 100.57 36.60
C ALA A 237 54.76 101.77 36.24
N ASP A 238 54.92 102.09 34.96
CA ASP A 238 55.69 103.25 34.48
C ASP A 238 55.05 104.58 34.93
N GLU A 239 53.72 104.71 34.88
CA GLU A 239 52.99 105.88 35.41
C GLU A 239 53.25 106.05 36.91
N ILE A 240 53.20 104.97 37.69
CA ILE A 240 53.51 104.98 39.12
C ILE A 240 54.96 105.41 39.34
N GLU A 241 55.91 104.88 38.58
CA GLU A 241 57.33 105.26 38.69
C GLU A 241 57.53 106.76 38.39
N MET A 242 56.88 107.28 37.36
CA MET A 242 56.91 108.70 37.03
C MET A 242 56.31 109.57 38.14
N VAL A 243 55.14 109.18 38.68
CA VAL A 243 54.51 109.88 39.81
C VAL A 243 55.37 109.81 41.07
N MET A 244 56.00 108.67 41.35
CA MET A 244 56.98 108.55 42.44
C MET A 244 58.16 109.50 42.23
N THR A 245 58.67 109.61 41.00
CA THR A 245 59.78 110.52 40.67
C THR A 245 59.37 111.99 40.83
N ASP A 246 58.15 112.36 40.42
CA ASP A 246 57.61 113.70 40.62
C ASP A 246 57.30 114.01 42.08
N LEU A 247 56.82 113.02 42.84
CA LEU A 247 56.65 113.11 44.28
C LEU A 247 58.00 113.33 44.98
N GLU A 248 59.04 112.61 44.57
CA GLU A 248 60.39 112.76 45.11
C GLU A 248 60.96 114.15 44.77
N ARG A 249 60.75 114.64 43.55
CA ARG A 249 61.11 116.02 43.15
C ARG A 249 60.31 117.07 43.92
N ALA A 250 59.01 116.85 44.14
CA ALA A 250 58.17 117.74 44.93
C ALA A 250 58.60 117.75 46.40
N ASN A 251 58.94 116.59 46.97
CA ASN A 251 59.54 116.47 48.30
C ASN A 251 60.88 117.21 48.37
N GLN A 252 61.77 117.07 47.39
CA GLN A 252 63.03 117.83 47.34
C GLN A 252 62.79 119.35 47.29
N ARG A 253 61.78 119.82 46.53
CA ARG A 253 61.38 121.25 46.51
C ARG A 253 60.78 121.69 47.84
N ALA A 254 59.93 120.86 48.45
CA ALA A 254 59.34 121.12 49.75
C ALA A 254 60.44 121.21 50.83
N GLU A 255 61.40 120.28 50.83
CA GLU A 255 62.59 120.34 51.68
C GLU A 255 63.42 121.60 51.43
N ALA A 256 63.64 122.00 50.17
CA ALA A 256 64.38 123.22 49.84
C ALA A 256 63.65 124.48 50.32
N ALA A 257 62.33 124.58 50.11
CA ALA A 257 61.51 125.65 50.61
C ALA A 257 61.44 125.66 52.15
N GLN A 258 61.49 124.48 52.79
CA GLN A 258 61.56 124.35 54.24
C GLN A 258 62.91 124.84 54.77
N ARG A 259 64.03 124.53 54.10
CA ARG A 259 65.36 125.10 54.41
C ARG A 259 65.40 126.61 54.20
N GLU A 260 64.76 127.14 53.17
CA GLU A 260 64.63 128.61 52.96
C GLU A 260 63.74 129.27 54.02
N ALA A 261 62.63 128.64 54.42
CA ALA A 261 61.79 129.10 55.50
C ALA A 261 62.50 129.03 56.86
N GLU A 262 63.33 128.00 57.08
CA GLU A 262 64.23 127.88 58.24
C GLU A 262 65.32 128.96 58.21
N SER A 263 65.93 129.23 57.05
CA SER A 263 66.91 130.31 56.87
C SER A 263 66.29 131.70 57.06
N LEU A 264 65.05 131.92 56.60
CA LEU A 264 64.29 133.15 56.85
C LEU A 264 63.84 133.25 58.32
N ARG A 265 63.51 132.13 58.98
CA ARG A 265 63.33 132.06 60.43
C ARG A 265 64.61 132.37 61.20
N GLU A 266 65.78 131.96 60.70
CA GLU A 266 67.09 132.31 61.26
C GLU A 266 67.47 133.77 61.00
N GLN A 267 67.11 134.35 59.84
CA GLN A 267 67.27 135.79 59.57
C GLN A 267 66.32 136.64 60.44
N LEU A 268 65.10 136.15 60.69
CA LEU A 268 64.18 136.75 61.65
C LEU A 268 64.60 136.50 63.11
N SER A 269 65.33 135.42 63.42
CA SER A 269 65.87 135.16 64.77
C SER A 269 67.09 136.03 65.10
N LEU A 270 67.93 136.32 64.10
CA LEU A 270 69.04 137.27 64.19
C LEU A 270 68.55 138.72 64.34
N SER A 271 67.37 139.07 63.81
CA SER A 271 66.78 140.40 63.92
C SER A 271 65.80 140.58 65.11
N ASN A 272 65.43 139.50 65.81
CA ASN A 272 64.57 139.53 67.01
C ASN A 272 65.33 139.45 68.34
N GLN A 273 66.67 139.45 68.33
CA GLN A 273 67.49 139.44 69.56
C GLN A 273 67.69 140.83 70.21
N SER A 274 66.98 141.86 69.74
CA SER A 274 67.04 143.21 70.29
C SER A 274 65.66 143.88 70.40
N GLN A 275 64.70 143.28 71.12
CA GLN A 275 63.83 143.99 72.08
C GLN A 275 62.92 143.02 72.86
N GLN A 276 62.87 143.28 74.15
CA GLN A 276 62.45 142.45 75.28
C GLN A 276 60.92 142.33 75.55
N LEU A 277 60.58 141.29 76.35
CA LEU A 277 59.47 141.14 77.34
C LEU A 277 58.06 140.85 76.75
N SER A 278 57.22 139.91 77.22
CA SER A 278 57.07 139.21 78.51
C SER A 278 56.01 138.06 78.46
N SER A 279 56.22 137.00 79.27
CA SER A 279 55.23 136.27 80.12
C SER A 279 54.02 135.50 79.47
N PRO A 280 53.17 134.74 80.22
CA PRO A 280 53.33 133.28 80.42
C PRO A 280 52.04 132.40 80.26
N ALA A 281 52.28 131.07 80.24
CA ALA A 281 51.45 129.97 80.80
C ALA A 281 50.31 129.29 79.99
N LYS A 282 50.47 127.95 79.88
CA LYS A 282 49.48 126.82 79.95
C LYS A 282 48.46 126.69 78.79
N ALA A 283 48.06 125.54 78.26
CA ALA A 283 47.96 124.13 78.68
C ALA A 283 47.90 123.25 77.39
N ASP A 284 48.56 122.08 77.28
CA ASP A 284 48.02 120.70 77.50
C ASP A 284 47.15 120.17 76.32
N PRO A 285 46.84 118.87 76.17
CA PRO A 285 47.65 117.68 75.82
C PRO A 285 47.15 116.98 74.51
N ASP A 286 47.60 115.74 74.27
CA ASP A 286 46.94 114.67 73.47
C ASP A 286 46.93 114.74 71.94
N THR A 287 47.84 114.00 71.27
CA THR A 287 47.45 113.06 70.18
C THR A 287 48.50 111.97 69.91
N GLU A 288 49.12 111.40 70.94
CA GLU A 288 50.13 110.33 70.82
C GLU A 288 49.49 108.93 70.81
N GLN A 289 48.35 108.79 70.12
CA GLN A 289 47.57 107.55 69.95
C GLN A 289 47.14 107.30 68.49
N ALA A 290 47.55 108.13 67.53
CA ALA A 290 47.13 107.98 66.12
C ALA A 290 48.09 107.16 65.25
N ALA A 291 49.38 107.10 65.60
CA ALA A 291 50.39 106.43 64.77
C ALA A 291 50.48 104.91 65.06
N GLU A 292 50.42 104.48 66.33
CA GLU A 292 50.35 103.06 66.68
C GLU A 292 49.01 102.43 66.33
N VAL A 293 47.90 103.18 66.44
CA VAL A 293 46.57 102.69 66.03
C VAL A 293 46.47 102.55 64.51
N ALA A 294 47.20 103.33 63.70
CA ALA A 294 47.21 103.20 62.24
C ALA A 294 47.99 101.97 61.76
N SER A 295 49.17 101.68 62.33
CA SER A 295 49.94 100.46 62.01
C SER A 295 49.28 99.20 62.58
N HIS A 296 48.70 99.28 63.78
CA HIS A 296 47.91 98.19 64.36
C HIS A 296 46.62 97.98 63.56
N SER A 297 45.96 99.04 63.08
CA SER A 297 44.79 98.94 62.19
C SER A 297 45.13 98.41 60.80
N SER A 298 46.32 98.67 60.26
CA SER A 298 46.74 98.12 58.96
C SER A 298 47.07 96.64 59.06
N LEU A 299 47.83 96.22 60.08
CA LEU A 299 48.10 94.81 60.34
C LEU A 299 46.84 94.04 60.76
N GLU A 300 45.93 94.66 61.50
CA GLU A 300 44.62 94.08 61.84
C GLU A 300 43.71 93.99 60.60
N ALA A 301 43.81 94.93 59.64
CA ALA A 301 43.10 94.85 58.37
C ALA A 301 43.65 93.73 57.46
N GLU A 302 44.98 93.54 57.42
CA GLU A 302 45.63 92.49 56.65
C GLU A 302 45.44 91.11 57.28
N LEU A 303 45.51 91.00 58.62
CA LEU A 303 45.12 89.80 59.36
C LEU A 303 43.66 89.45 59.07
N ARG A 304 42.74 90.43 59.12
CA ARG A 304 41.34 90.20 58.74
C ARG A 304 41.17 89.86 57.26
N ALA A 305 42.04 90.35 56.37
CA ALA A 305 42.02 89.95 54.95
C ALA A 305 42.47 88.49 54.79
N LYS A 306 43.54 88.08 55.48
CA LYS A 306 44.03 86.70 55.48
C LYS A 306 43.10 85.73 56.21
N GLU A 307 42.43 86.15 57.28
CA GLU A 307 41.35 85.40 57.95
C GLU A 307 40.14 85.22 57.03
N ARG A 308 39.78 86.24 56.23
CA ARG A 308 38.75 86.10 55.19
C ARG A 308 39.18 85.17 54.06
N GLU A 309 40.44 85.24 53.62
CA GLU A 309 40.98 84.34 52.58
C GLU A 309 41.05 82.89 53.07
N THR A 310 41.49 82.66 54.31
CA THR A 310 41.49 81.32 54.91
C THR A 310 40.07 80.81 55.13
N ALA A 311 39.12 81.66 55.57
CA ALA A 311 37.72 81.27 55.62
C ALA A 311 37.17 80.90 54.24
N GLN A 312 37.50 81.67 53.20
CA GLN A 312 37.10 81.39 51.81
C GLN A 312 37.71 80.07 51.29
N LEU A 313 39.00 79.82 51.55
CA LEU A 313 39.66 78.56 51.16
C LEU A 313 39.09 77.36 51.92
N VAL A 314 38.72 77.52 53.19
CA VAL A 314 38.04 76.47 53.98
C VAL A 314 36.66 76.18 53.39
N ASP A 315 35.88 77.20 53.06
CA ASP A 315 34.58 77.06 52.40
C ASP A 315 34.71 76.40 51.01
N ASP A 316 35.75 76.74 50.25
CA ASP A 316 36.04 76.15 48.94
C ASP A 316 36.44 74.68 49.06
N VAL A 317 37.29 74.32 50.04
CA VAL A 317 37.66 72.93 50.33
C VAL A 317 36.43 72.14 50.78
N GLN A 318 35.59 72.69 51.65
CA GLN A 318 34.35 72.04 52.07
C GLN A 318 33.38 71.84 50.90
N ARG A 319 33.25 72.84 50.02
CA ARG A 319 32.42 72.75 48.80
C ARG A 319 32.95 71.70 47.83
N LEU A 320 34.26 71.65 47.61
CA LEU A 320 34.90 70.64 46.76
C LEU A 320 34.78 69.23 47.36
N GLN A 321 34.97 69.08 48.67
CA GLN A 321 34.75 67.82 49.38
C GLN A 321 33.29 67.36 49.27
N ALA A 322 32.32 68.25 49.42
CA ALA A 322 30.90 67.95 49.23
C ALA A 322 30.59 67.54 47.78
N SER A 323 31.16 68.25 46.80
CA SER A 323 31.01 67.92 45.37
C SER A 323 31.62 66.55 45.02
N LEU A 324 32.81 66.25 45.55
CA LEU A 324 33.50 64.96 45.35
C LEU A 324 32.74 63.82 46.02
N THR A 325 32.19 64.05 47.21
CA THR A 325 31.34 63.07 47.91
C THR A 325 30.06 62.80 47.12
N LYS A 326 29.37 63.86 46.64
CA LYS A 326 28.19 63.74 45.78
C LYS A 326 28.50 63.00 44.48
N LEU A 327 29.65 63.26 43.85
CA LEU A 327 30.07 62.56 42.64
C LEU A 327 30.39 61.08 42.92
N ARG A 328 31.04 60.77 44.04
CA ARG A 328 31.27 59.38 44.50
C ARG A 328 29.96 58.64 44.76
N GLU A 329 29.01 59.28 45.43
CA GLU A 329 27.68 58.70 45.69
C GLU A 329 26.91 58.49 44.38
N THR A 330 26.93 59.47 43.48
CA THR A 330 26.24 59.38 42.18
C THR A 330 26.84 58.26 41.33
N THR A 331 28.17 58.20 41.21
CA THR A 331 28.87 57.14 40.46
C THR A 331 28.67 55.76 41.10
N SER A 332 28.72 55.65 42.44
CA SER A 332 28.41 54.41 43.17
C SER A 332 26.96 53.95 42.92
N SER A 333 26.00 54.88 42.94
CA SER A 333 24.59 54.57 42.62
C SER A 333 24.40 54.12 41.18
N GLN A 334 25.13 54.72 40.22
CA GLN A 334 25.10 54.31 38.81
C GLN A 334 25.72 52.92 38.61
N ILE A 335 26.84 52.62 39.29
CA ILE A 335 27.49 51.31 39.24
C ILE A 335 26.54 50.24 39.79
N THR A 336 25.96 50.46 40.97
CA THR A 336 25.01 49.49 41.57
C THR A 336 23.75 49.31 40.71
N GLN A 337 23.25 50.38 40.08
CA GLN A 337 22.12 50.29 39.13
C GLN A 337 22.49 49.49 37.88
N LEU A 338 23.67 49.70 37.30
CA LEU A 338 24.15 48.95 36.14
C LEU A 338 24.41 47.48 36.50
N GLU A 339 24.99 47.18 37.66
CA GLU A 339 25.18 45.82 38.17
C GLU A 339 23.83 45.11 38.39
N GLN A 340 22.82 45.80 38.90
CA GLN A 340 21.47 45.27 39.04
C GLN A 340 20.80 45.01 37.68
N GLN A 341 21.00 45.90 36.70
CA GLN A 341 20.52 45.69 35.33
C GLN A 341 21.24 44.52 34.65
N LEU A 342 22.54 44.35 34.88
CA LEU A 342 23.34 43.28 34.30
C LEU A 342 22.94 41.93 34.91
N SER A 343 22.75 41.86 36.23
CA SER A 343 22.28 40.64 36.90
C SER A 343 20.85 40.26 36.50
N SER A 344 19.92 41.22 36.39
CA SER A 344 18.56 40.95 35.91
C SER A 344 18.53 40.48 34.45
N LYS A 345 19.29 41.13 33.55
CA LYS A 345 19.43 40.66 32.16
C LYS A 345 20.06 39.28 32.07
N THR A 346 21.06 38.99 32.89
CA THR A 346 21.71 37.66 32.96
C THR A 346 20.73 36.59 33.43
N ALA A 347 19.88 36.90 34.42
CA ALA A 347 18.84 36.00 34.89
C ALA A 347 17.79 35.70 33.79
N ILE A 348 17.35 36.73 33.07
CA ILE A 348 16.42 36.57 31.94
C ILE A 348 17.05 35.75 30.81
N LEU A 349 18.31 36.01 30.47
CA LEU A 349 19.03 35.22 29.47
C LEU A 349 19.09 33.75 29.86
N LYS A 350 19.43 33.46 31.12
CA LYS A 350 19.45 32.09 31.63
C LYS A 350 18.06 31.43 31.57
N GLU A 351 16.98 32.16 31.91
CA GLU A 351 15.62 31.66 31.78
C GLU A 351 15.23 31.38 30.32
N LEU A 352 15.64 32.25 29.39
CA LEU A 352 15.40 32.07 27.95
C LEU A 352 16.22 30.91 27.39
N GLU A 353 17.48 30.75 27.80
CA GLU A 353 18.33 29.62 27.45
C GLU A 353 17.72 28.31 27.97
N GLU A 354 17.25 28.27 29.22
CA GLU A 354 16.55 27.09 29.77
C GLU A 354 15.25 26.79 29.01
N LYS A 355 14.48 27.81 28.60
CA LYS A 355 13.28 27.61 27.77
C LYS A 355 13.63 27.09 26.38
N LEU A 356 14.68 27.62 25.75
CA LEU A 356 15.15 27.17 24.44
C LEU A 356 15.66 25.72 24.52
N GLN A 357 16.39 25.38 25.58
CA GLN A 357 16.89 24.03 25.81
C GLN A 357 15.74 23.03 26.05
N LYS A 358 14.70 23.44 26.78
CA LYS A 358 13.46 22.65 26.94
C LYS A 358 12.68 22.47 25.64
N GLN A 359 12.98 23.25 24.61
CA GLN A 359 12.37 23.17 23.28
C GLN A 359 13.33 22.60 22.22
N ALA A 360 14.47 22.03 22.63
CA ALA A 360 15.46 21.51 21.70
C ALA A 360 14.94 20.34 20.85
N ASP A 361 13.96 19.60 21.37
CA ASP A 361 13.26 18.49 20.73
C ASP A 361 12.11 18.93 19.81
N TYR A 362 11.79 20.23 19.74
CA TYR A 362 10.65 20.73 18.97
C TYR A 362 10.71 20.36 17.48
N GLU A 363 11.90 20.43 16.85
CA GLU A 363 12.07 20.04 15.44
C GLU A 363 12.01 18.52 15.23
N GLU A 364 12.36 17.73 16.24
CA GLU A 364 12.21 16.27 16.22
C GLU A 364 10.74 15.89 16.34
N VAL A 365 10.03 16.43 17.34
CA VAL A 365 8.59 16.27 17.52
C VAL A 365 7.80 16.76 16.31
N LYS A 366 8.21 17.88 15.69
CA LYS A 366 7.58 18.41 14.46
C LYS A 366 7.80 17.50 13.26
N LYS A 367 8.98 16.88 13.12
CA LYS A 367 9.25 15.88 12.09
C LYS A 367 8.44 14.61 12.33
N GLU A 368 8.41 14.09 13.55
CA GLU A 368 7.58 12.94 13.93
C GLU A 368 6.09 13.22 13.67
N LEU A 369 5.59 14.39 14.07
CA LEU A 369 4.22 14.82 13.81
C LEU A 369 3.93 14.96 12.31
N SER A 370 4.88 15.46 11.53
CA SER A 370 4.74 15.55 10.07
C SER A 370 4.73 14.16 9.42
N ILE A 371 5.58 13.25 9.89
CA ILE A 371 5.63 11.86 9.42
C ILE A 371 4.32 11.15 9.78
N LEU A 372 3.85 11.27 11.02
CA LEU A 372 2.55 10.74 11.47
C LEU A 372 1.40 11.35 10.67
N LYS A 373 1.40 12.68 10.44
CA LYS A 373 0.38 13.34 9.62
C LYS A 373 0.39 12.81 8.19
N SER A 374 1.57 12.57 7.61
CA SER A 374 1.71 12.02 6.25
C SER A 374 1.33 10.53 6.17
N MET A 375 1.65 9.75 7.19
CA MET A 375 1.36 8.31 7.25
C MET A 375 -0.12 8.04 7.53
N GLU A 376 -0.74 8.84 8.39
CA GLU A 376 -2.11 8.62 8.86
C GLU A 376 -3.16 9.32 7.97
N PHE A 377 -2.80 10.44 7.31
CA PHE A 377 -3.71 11.22 6.45
C PHE A 377 -3.28 11.32 4.98
N GLY A 378 -2.12 10.78 4.58
CA GLY A 378 -1.61 10.83 3.20
C GLY A 378 -2.40 9.99 2.18
N THR A 379 -3.47 9.32 2.59
CA THR A 379 -4.36 8.57 1.69
C THR A 379 -5.59 9.35 1.21
N SER A 380 -5.76 10.62 1.62
CA SER A 380 -6.81 11.49 1.09
C SER A 380 -6.22 12.50 0.12
N ASP A 381 -6.58 12.34 -1.16
CA ASP A 381 -6.13 13.08 -2.36
C ASP A 381 -6.50 14.58 -2.39
N SER A 382 -6.68 15.23 -1.24
CA SER A 382 -7.08 16.64 -1.15
C SER A 382 -5.96 17.51 -0.59
N VAL A 383 -5.30 18.26 -1.47
CA VAL A 383 -4.17 19.19 -1.27
C VAL A 383 -4.53 20.41 -0.38
N GLN A 384 -5.60 20.37 0.41
CA GLN A 384 -6.04 21.47 1.30
C GLN A 384 -5.95 21.17 2.81
N ASP A 385 -5.67 19.93 3.22
CA ASP A 385 -5.75 19.50 4.63
C ASP A 385 -4.51 19.85 5.49
N SER A 386 -3.51 20.54 4.93
CA SER A 386 -2.36 21.00 5.72
C SER A 386 -2.75 22.06 6.77
N SER A 387 -3.88 22.75 6.57
CA SER A 387 -4.36 23.88 7.40
C SER A 387 -5.33 23.50 8.53
N LYS A 388 -5.90 22.28 8.53
CA LYS A 388 -6.83 21.86 9.59
C LYS A 388 -6.08 21.37 10.85
N PRO A 389 -6.56 21.72 12.06
CA PRO A 389 -6.02 21.18 13.31
C PRO A 389 -6.06 19.65 13.31
N LEU A 390 -5.04 19.00 13.88
CA LEU A 390 -4.93 17.54 13.96
C LEU A 390 -6.20 16.88 14.56
N GLU A 391 -6.82 17.56 15.51
CA GLU A 391 -8.04 17.12 16.18
C GLU A 391 -9.23 17.00 15.22
N VAL A 392 -9.33 17.88 14.21
CA VAL A 392 -10.36 17.83 13.17
C VAL A 392 -10.11 16.67 12.20
N LEU A 393 -8.85 16.47 11.81
CA LEU A 393 -8.47 15.38 10.90
C LEU A 393 -8.69 14.01 11.55
N LEU A 394 -8.34 13.87 12.83
CA LEU A 394 -8.59 12.65 13.61
C LEU A 394 -10.09 12.38 13.76
N LEU A 395 -10.90 13.41 14.01
CA LEU A 395 -12.36 13.26 14.07
C LEU A 395 -12.96 12.85 12.72
N GLU A 396 -12.49 13.44 11.63
CA GLU A 396 -12.94 13.13 10.26
C GLU A 396 -12.58 11.69 9.87
N ARG A 397 -11.37 11.23 10.20
CA ARG A 397 -10.98 9.81 10.03
C ARG A 397 -11.70 8.87 10.96
N ASN A 398 -11.91 9.22 12.23
CA ASN A 398 -12.68 8.38 13.15
C ASN A 398 -14.12 8.21 12.64
N ARG A 399 -14.72 9.28 12.10
CA ARG A 399 -16.04 9.23 11.47
C ARG A 399 -16.05 8.39 10.20
N SER A 400 -15.02 8.50 9.36
CA SER A 400 -14.85 7.66 8.17
C SER A 400 -14.71 6.18 8.53
N LEU A 401 -13.85 5.84 9.50
CA LEU A 401 -13.66 4.47 9.99
C LEU A 401 -14.93 3.93 10.65
N GLN A 402 -15.69 4.76 11.36
CA GLN A 402 -17.00 4.36 11.89
C GLN A 402 -17.99 4.06 10.77
N SER A 403 -18.02 4.89 9.71
CA SER A 403 -18.86 4.65 8.52
C SER A 403 -18.45 3.38 7.79
N GLU A 404 -17.16 3.16 7.59
CA GLU A 404 -16.62 1.96 6.95
C GLU A 404 -16.88 0.72 7.79
N SER A 405 -16.69 0.79 9.11
CA SER A 405 -17.03 -0.30 10.03
C SER A 405 -18.52 -0.62 10.01
N ALA A 406 -19.39 0.40 9.92
CA ALA A 406 -20.83 0.19 9.77
C ALA A 406 -21.15 -0.48 8.42
N ALA A 407 -20.54 -0.02 7.32
CA ALA A 407 -20.71 -0.62 5.99
C ALA A 407 -20.24 -2.08 5.95
N LEU A 408 -19.07 -2.38 6.53
CA LEU A 408 -18.53 -3.74 6.64
C LEU A 408 -19.43 -4.63 7.50
N ARG A 409 -20.02 -4.10 8.58
CA ARG A 409 -21.00 -4.85 9.38
C ARG A 409 -22.23 -5.20 8.57
N ILE A 410 -22.77 -4.25 7.80
CA ILE A 410 -23.92 -4.48 6.93
C ILE A 410 -23.58 -5.53 5.85
N ALA A 411 -22.45 -5.38 5.17
CA ALA A 411 -21.98 -6.33 4.17
C ALA A 411 -21.79 -7.74 4.77
N ASN A 412 -21.23 -7.84 5.98
CA ASN A 412 -21.06 -9.13 6.67
C ASN A 412 -22.40 -9.76 7.05
N THR A 413 -23.38 -8.97 7.49
CA THR A 413 -24.74 -9.47 7.73
C THR A 413 -25.43 -9.93 6.44
N GLU A 414 -25.24 -9.22 5.32
CA GLU A 414 -25.80 -9.62 4.03
C GLU A 414 -25.13 -10.89 3.51
N LEU A 415 -23.80 -10.97 3.58
CA LEU A 415 -23.03 -12.14 3.16
C LEU A 415 -23.40 -13.38 3.99
N SER A 416 -23.56 -13.19 5.31
CA SER A 416 -24.04 -14.25 6.22
C SER A 416 -25.47 -14.68 5.87
N GLY A 417 -26.34 -13.74 5.48
CA GLY A 417 -27.68 -14.03 4.99
C GLY A 417 -27.67 -14.85 3.69
N ARG A 418 -26.89 -14.43 2.69
CA ARG A 418 -26.73 -15.17 1.43
C ARG A 418 -26.14 -16.57 1.66
N TYR A 419 -25.20 -16.70 2.60
CA TYR A 419 -24.64 -18.00 2.98
C TYR A 419 -25.72 -18.92 3.59
N ALA A 420 -26.57 -18.37 4.47
CA ALA A 420 -27.68 -19.13 5.05
C ALA A 420 -28.71 -19.56 4.00
N GLU A 421 -29.07 -18.67 3.07
CA GLU A 421 -29.97 -18.99 1.95
C GLU A 421 -29.39 -20.08 1.04
N LEU A 422 -28.12 -19.94 0.65
CA LEU A 422 -27.44 -20.92 -0.19
C LEU A 422 -27.32 -22.28 0.51
N GLN A 423 -27.13 -22.29 1.82
CA GLN A 423 -27.12 -23.51 2.62
C GLN A 423 -28.50 -24.19 2.64
N VAL A 424 -29.59 -23.42 2.68
CA VAL A 424 -30.97 -23.95 2.57
C VAL A 424 -31.19 -24.54 1.17
N GLU A 425 -30.84 -23.83 0.11
CA GLU A 425 -30.96 -24.32 -1.28
C GLU A 425 -30.15 -25.61 -1.49
N PHE A 426 -28.91 -25.64 -0.99
CA PHE A 426 -28.07 -26.83 -1.03
C PHE A 426 -28.71 -28.02 -0.30
N SER A 427 -29.27 -27.78 0.89
CA SER A 427 -29.96 -28.83 1.65
C SER A 427 -31.20 -29.37 0.92
N ALA A 428 -31.96 -28.51 0.24
CA ALA A 428 -33.10 -28.90 -0.57
C ALA A 428 -32.69 -29.70 -1.82
N ALA A 429 -31.61 -29.30 -2.49
CA ALA A 429 -31.03 -30.03 -3.62
C ALA A 429 -30.53 -31.42 -3.20
N VAL A 430 -29.91 -31.53 -2.01
CA VAL A 430 -29.49 -32.82 -1.45
C VAL A 430 -30.71 -33.70 -1.14
N HIS A 431 -31.77 -33.14 -0.56
CA HIS A 431 -33.00 -33.89 -0.26
C HIS A 431 -33.67 -34.43 -1.53
N THR A 432 -33.86 -33.58 -2.54
CA THR A 432 -34.44 -33.99 -3.83
C THR A 432 -33.57 -35.03 -4.55
N SER A 433 -32.24 -34.92 -4.48
CA SER A 433 -31.34 -35.95 -5.00
C SER A 433 -31.49 -37.28 -4.26
N ALA A 434 -31.68 -37.26 -2.94
CA ALA A 434 -31.93 -38.46 -2.15
C ALA A 434 -33.27 -39.11 -2.52
N GLU A 435 -34.35 -38.32 -2.65
CA GLU A 435 -35.67 -38.79 -3.09
C GLU A 435 -35.61 -39.40 -4.50
N GLN A 436 -34.90 -38.75 -5.43
CA GLN A 436 -34.70 -39.26 -6.78
C GLN A 436 -33.94 -40.59 -6.78
N LYS A 437 -32.89 -40.72 -5.97
CA LYS A 437 -32.16 -42.00 -5.81
C LYS A 437 -33.07 -43.09 -5.25
N GLU A 438 -33.91 -42.79 -4.27
CA GLU A 438 -34.87 -43.76 -3.72
C GLU A 438 -35.91 -44.19 -4.77
N LEU A 439 -36.41 -43.24 -5.57
CA LEU A 439 -37.36 -43.54 -6.64
C LEU A 439 -36.72 -44.39 -7.74
N ILE A 440 -35.47 -44.09 -8.11
CA ILE A 440 -34.70 -44.91 -9.06
C ILE A 440 -34.53 -46.33 -8.52
N LEU A 441 -34.14 -46.49 -7.25
CA LEU A 441 -34.01 -47.81 -6.63
C LEU A 441 -35.34 -48.59 -6.63
N LYS A 442 -36.46 -47.91 -6.37
CA LYS A 442 -37.80 -48.52 -6.49
C LYS A 442 -38.10 -48.96 -7.92
N LEU A 443 -37.85 -48.11 -8.91
CA LEU A 443 -38.03 -48.44 -10.33
C LEU A 443 -37.14 -49.60 -10.78
N GLU A 444 -35.88 -49.63 -10.34
CA GLU A 444 -34.95 -50.72 -10.61
C GLU A 444 -35.44 -52.04 -9.98
N HIS A 445 -35.97 -51.98 -8.76
CA HIS A 445 -36.56 -53.13 -8.09
C HIS A 445 -37.83 -53.62 -8.81
N ASP A 446 -38.71 -52.72 -9.22
CA ASP A 446 -39.95 -53.05 -9.94
C ASP A 446 -39.65 -53.64 -11.32
N LEU A 447 -38.68 -53.07 -12.05
CA LEU A 447 -38.21 -53.60 -13.34
C LEU A 447 -37.57 -54.98 -13.16
N SER A 448 -36.75 -55.17 -12.13
CA SER A 448 -36.18 -56.48 -11.79
C SER A 448 -37.29 -57.48 -11.49
N THR A 449 -38.34 -57.07 -10.77
CA THR A 449 -39.50 -57.91 -10.44
C THR A 449 -40.27 -58.30 -11.70
N ILE A 450 -40.53 -57.35 -12.60
CA ILE A 450 -41.18 -57.60 -13.91
C ILE A 450 -40.32 -58.52 -14.78
N GLN A 451 -39.00 -58.36 -14.77
CA GLN A 451 -38.08 -59.20 -15.52
C GLN A 451 -38.06 -60.62 -14.95
N THR A 452 -38.11 -60.80 -13.62
CA THR A 452 -38.28 -62.11 -13.00
C THR A 452 -39.65 -62.74 -13.31
N MET A 453 -40.73 -61.96 -13.32
CA MET A 453 -42.07 -62.46 -13.69
C MET A 453 -42.17 -62.82 -15.18
N SER A 454 -41.47 -62.08 -16.06
CA SER A 454 -41.37 -62.39 -17.50
C SER A 454 -40.47 -63.58 -17.80
N SER A 455 -39.62 -63.98 -16.85
CA SER A 455 -38.75 -65.16 -16.95
C SER A 455 -39.39 -66.47 -16.45
N LEU A 456 -40.64 -66.41 -15.95
CA LEU A 456 -41.43 -67.62 -15.71
C LEU A 456 -41.78 -68.27 -17.05
N PRO A 457 -41.52 -69.58 -17.25
CA PRO A 457 -41.77 -70.24 -18.52
C PRO A 457 -43.26 -70.18 -18.84
N ARG A 458 -43.58 -69.55 -19.97
CA ARG A 458 -44.89 -69.64 -20.61
C ARG A 458 -45.07 -71.11 -21.02
N PRO A 459 -46.07 -71.85 -20.50
CA PRO A 459 -46.32 -73.19 -21.01
C PRO A 459 -46.85 -73.07 -22.43
N ASP A 460 -46.30 -73.89 -23.31
CA ASP A 460 -46.68 -73.95 -24.72
C ASP A 460 -48.18 -74.27 -24.86
N ALA A 461 -48.74 -73.70 -25.93
CA ALA A 461 -50.15 -73.79 -26.26
C ALA A 461 -50.63 -75.24 -26.41
N ASP A 462 -51.48 -75.67 -25.48
CA ASP A 462 -52.59 -76.56 -25.81
C ASP A 462 -53.82 -76.13 -24.99
N GLY A 463 -54.99 -76.17 -25.61
CA GLY A 463 -56.20 -75.56 -25.08
C GLY A 463 -56.77 -76.30 -23.87
N SER A 464 -56.88 -75.61 -22.73
CA SER A 464 -57.89 -75.92 -21.71
C SER A 464 -58.05 -74.77 -20.71
N GLU A 465 -59.31 -74.34 -20.58
CA GLU A 465 -59.99 -73.61 -19.52
C GLU A 465 -59.19 -72.72 -18.53
N VAL A 466 -59.63 -71.46 -18.52
CA VAL A 466 -59.39 -70.40 -17.54
C VAL A 466 -59.84 -70.86 -16.14
N SER A 467 -58.92 -70.92 -15.17
CA SER A 467 -59.18 -70.74 -13.73
C SER A 467 -57.90 -70.68 -12.91
N ASN A 468 -57.24 -69.51 -12.86
CA ASN A 468 -56.66 -68.98 -11.61
C ASN A 468 -56.09 -67.56 -11.85
N MET A 469 -56.93 -66.53 -11.67
CA MET A 469 -56.50 -65.14 -11.59
C MET A 469 -56.58 -64.74 -10.11
N GLY A 470 -55.47 -64.88 -9.40
CA GLY A 470 -55.40 -64.59 -7.97
C GLY A 470 -53.97 -64.32 -7.55
N ASN A 471 -53.47 -63.15 -7.94
CA ASN A 471 -52.44 -62.33 -7.26
C ASN A 471 -51.75 -61.42 -8.28
N ILE A 472 -52.48 -60.38 -8.70
CA ILE A 472 -51.89 -59.23 -9.40
C ILE A 472 -51.83 -58.10 -8.35
N PRO A 473 -50.64 -57.59 -7.99
CA PRO A 473 -50.52 -56.44 -7.08
C PRO A 473 -51.21 -55.19 -7.65
N GLU A 474 -51.80 -54.39 -6.75
CA GLU A 474 -52.65 -53.22 -7.04
C GLU A 474 -52.15 -52.20 -8.09
N PRO A 475 -50.84 -51.94 -8.31
CA PRO A 475 -50.39 -50.92 -9.26
C PRO A 475 -50.80 -51.16 -10.72
N ILE A 476 -51.08 -52.42 -11.10
CA ILE A 476 -51.42 -52.80 -12.48
C ILE A 476 -52.91 -52.57 -12.79
N LYS A 477 -53.78 -52.52 -11.77
CA LYS A 477 -55.21 -52.22 -11.96
C LYS A 477 -55.45 -50.75 -12.31
N GLU A 478 -54.63 -49.85 -11.79
CA GLU A 478 -54.84 -48.40 -11.96
C GLU A 478 -54.35 -47.91 -13.34
N ALA A 479 -53.23 -48.46 -13.84
CA ALA A 479 -52.69 -48.10 -15.15
C ALA A 479 -53.55 -48.60 -16.34
N THR A 480 -54.30 -49.68 -16.17
CA THR A 480 -55.09 -50.30 -17.26
C THR A 480 -56.49 -49.65 -17.41
N ALA A 481 -56.97 -48.95 -16.39
CA ALA A 481 -58.30 -48.33 -16.39
C ALA A 481 -58.39 -47.01 -17.20
N MET A 482 -57.25 -46.37 -17.51
CA MET A 482 -57.24 -45.05 -18.18
C MET A 482 -57.22 -45.10 -19.72
N PHE A 483 -57.10 -46.28 -20.33
CA PHE A 483 -56.86 -46.40 -21.78
C PHE A 483 -58.03 -46.92 -22.62
N ALA A 484 -59.21 -47.17 -22.02
CA ALA A 484 -60.38 -47.68 -22.75
C ALA A 484 -61.58 -46.71 -22.64
N GLY A 485 -61.68 -45.76 -23.57
CA GLY A 485 -62.84 -44.86 -23.67
C GLY A 485 -62.86 -43.92 -24.88
N SER A 486 -63.29 -44.45 -26.03
CA SER A 486 -64.08 -43.81 -27.11
C SER A 486 -63.72 -42.44 -27.72
N GLY A 487 -63.65 -42.43 -29.06
CA GLY A 487 -64.36 -41.43 -29.89
C GLY A 487 -63.52 -40.41 -30.66
N VAL A 488 -63.70 -40.39 -31.99
CA VAL A 488 -63.08 -39.47 -32.96
C VAL A 488 -63.93 -38.20 -33.17
N THR A 489 -63.25 -37.07 -33.45
CA THR A 489 -63.70 -35.70 -33.90
C THR A 489 -63.90 -34.62 -32.82
N PRO A 490 -63.77 -33.32 -33.17
CA PRO A 490 -62.54 -32.59 -33.51
C PRO A 490 -62.20 -31.50 -32.45
N HIS A 491 -60.95 -31.04 -32.47
CA HIS A 491 -60.36 -29.93 -31.71
C HIS A 491 -61.34 -28.86 -31.17
N PRO A 492 -61.31 -28.57 -29.85
CA PRO A 492 -61.55 -27.23 -29.33
C PRO A 492 -60.19 -26.53 -29.11
N GLU A 493 -60.03 -25.35 -29.73
CA GLU A 493 -58.96 -24.40 -29.44
C GLU A 493 -58.98 -24.05 -27.94
N LEU A 494 -57.83 -24.23 -27.28
CA LEU A 494 -57.57 -23.69 -25.96
C LEU A 494 -57.12 -22.21 -26.08
N PRO A 495 -57.50 -21.32 -25.15
CA PRO A 495 -57.46 -19.88 -25.36
C PRO A 495 -56.03 -19.33 -25.37
N GLN A 496 -55.67 -18.58 -26.42
CA GLN A 496 -54.38 -17.89 -26.62
C GLN A 496 -53.87 -17.10 -25.39
N GLY A 497 -54.77 -16.61 -24.53
CA GLY A 497 -54.41 -15.84 -23.33
C GLY A 497 -53.60 -16.59 -22.26
N GLN A 498 -53.71 -17.93 -22.16
CA GLN A 498 -52.87 -18.70 -21.23
C GLN A 498 -51.45 -18.94 -21.78
N MET A 499 -51.31 -19.01 -23.10
CA MET A 499 -50.03 -19.20 -23.76
C MET A 499 -49.19 -17.91 -23.73
N ASP A 500 -49.84 -16.74 -23.92
CA ASP A 500 -49.18 -15.44 -23.75
C ASP A 500 -48.82 -15.15 -22.30
N SER A 501 -49.64 -15.61 -21.34
CA SER A 501 -49.33 -15.52 -19.91
C SER A 501 -48.15 -16.42 -19.53
N LEU A 502 -48.09 -17.66 -20.04
CA LEU A 502 -46.94 -18.55 -19.85
C LEU A 502 -45.68 -18.00 -20.52
N LEU A 503 -45.77 -17.43 -21.73
CA LEU A 503 -44.64 -16.80 -22.41
C LEU A 503 -44.16 -15.53 -21.71
N SER A 504 -45.06 -14.74 -21.12
CA SER A 504 -44.73 -13.57 -20.30
C SER A 504 -44.09 -13.96 -18.97
N ILE A 505 -44.56 -15.04 -18.33
CA ILE A 505 -43.96 -15.58 -17.12
C ILE A 505 -42.56 -16.14 -17.43
N ILE A 506 -42.42 -16.91 -18.51
CA ILE A 506 -41.14 -17.49 -18.97
C ILE A 506 -40.18 -16.38 -19.41
N SER A 507 -40.64 -15.33 -20.10
CA SER A 507 -39.79 -14.20 -20.47
C SER A 507 -39.32 -13.42 -19.23
N SER A 508 -40.21 -13.17 -18.26
CA SER A 508 -39.84 -12.51 -17.00
C SER A 508 -38.90 -13.36 -16.14
N GLN A 509 -39.04 -14.70 -16.18
CA GLN A 509 -38.11 -15.62 -15.52
C GLN A 509 -36.76 -15.61 -16.24
N ARG A 510 -36.73 -15.63 -17.57
CA ARG A 510 -35.49 -15.55 -18.36
C ARG A 510 -34.75 -14.23 -18.16
N GLU A 511 -35.47 -13.12 -18.03
CA GLU A 511 -34.90 -11.80 -17.75
C GLU A 511 -34.34 -11.73 -16.32
N ARG A 512 -35.05 -12.29 -15.33
CA ARG A 512 -34.55 -12.41 -13.95
C ARG A 512 -33.32 -13.32 -13.85
N TYR A 513 -33.29 -14.42 -14.58
CA TYR A 513 -32.10 -15.29 -14.67
C TYR A 513 -30.93 -14.58 -15.35
N ARG A 514 -31.16 -13.80 -16.42
CA ARG A 514 -30.11 -12.96 -17.04
C ARG A 514 -29.58 -11.91 -16.07
N SER A 515 -30.45 -11.20 -15.37
CA SER A 515 -30.06 -10.17 -14.39
C SER A 515 -29.31 -10.78 -13.20
N ARG A 516 -29.73 -11.95 -12.71
CA ARG A 516 -29.04 -12.67 -11.61
C ARG A 516 -27.70 -13.27 -12.06
N ASN A 517 -27.58 -13.72 -13.31
CA ASN A 517 -26.28 -14.09 -13.88
C ASN A 517 -25.35 -12.90 -14.03
N GLN A 518 -25.88 -11.74 -14.45
CA GLN A 518 -25.09 -10.52 -14.57
C GLN A 518 -24.62 -10.01 -13.20
N GLU A 519 -25.47 -10.09 -12.16
CA GLU A 519 -25.09 -9.83 -10.78
C GLU A 519 -24.07 -10.85 -10.25
N LEU A 520 -24.23 -12.14 -10.55
CA LEU A 520 -23.27 -13.19 -10.19
C LEU A 520 -21.93 -13.01 -10.91
N GLU A 521 -21.92 -12.53 -12.15
CA GLU A 521 -20.70 -12.18 -12.89
C GLU A 521 -20.01 -10.97 -12.24
N THR A 522 -20.75 -9.94 -11.83
CA THR A 522 -20.16 -8.78 -11.11
C THR A 522 -19.62 -9.17 -9.73
N VAL A 523 -20.32 -10.03 -9.00
CA VAL A 523 -19.90 -10.53 -7.68
C VAL A 523 -18.72 -11.51 -7.80
N SER A 524 -18.66 -12.31 -8.87
CA SER A 524 -17.52 -13.17 -9.22
C SER A 524 -16.28 -12.34 -9.59
N HIS A 525 -16.49 -11.18 -10.22
CA HIS A 525 -15.43 -10.23 -10.53
C HIS A 525 -14.85 -9.58 -9.26
N ASP A 526 -15.69 -9.29 -8.26
CA ASP A 526 -15.27 -8.69 -6.98
C ASP A 526 -14.69 -9.70 -5.97
N LEU A 527 -14.95 -11.02 -6.13
CA LEU A 527 -14.47 -12.09 -5.24
C LEU A 527 -13.23 -12.84 -5.73
N SER A 528 -12.61 -12.43 -6.85
CA SER A 528 -11.32 -13.01 -7.26
C SER A 528 -10.18 -12.45 -6.41
N PRO A 529 -9.54 -13.26 -5.54
CA PRO A 529 -8.31 -12.83 -4.89
C PRO A 529 -7.24 -12.69 -5.97
N SER A 530 -6.58 -11.55 -5.99
CA SER A 530 -5.37 -11.26 -6.78
C SER A 530 -4.34 -12.38 -6.61
N HIS A 531 -4.36 -13.35 -7.51
CA HIS A 531 -3.36 -14.41 -7.63
C HIS A 531 -2.06 -13.80 -8.18
N THR A 532 -1.27 -13.21 -7.29
CA THR A 532 0.10 -12.76 -7.52
C THR A 532 1.12 -13.91 -7.46
N HIS A 533 0.75 -15.13 -7.89
CA HIS A 533 1.66 -16.28 -7.83
C HIS A 533 1.63 -17.29 -8.99
N THR A 534 1.03 -16.96 -10.13
CA THR A 534 1.10 -17.81 -11.35
C THR A 534 1.85 -17.15 -12.51
N HIS A 535 2.32 -15.91 -12.34
CA HIS A 535 2.93 -15.14 -13.43
C HIS A 535 4.44 -15.39 -13.62
N THR A 536 5.11 -16.06 -12.69
CA THR A 536 6.53 -16.40 -12.80
C THR A 536 6.78 -17.70 -13.56
N HIS A 537 5.88 -18.68 -13.47
CA HIS A 537 6.07 -19.99 -14.09
C HIS A 537 5.70 -20.02 -15.59
N THR A 538 4.68 -19.27 -16.00
CA THR A 538 4.30 -19.11 -17.42
C THR A 538 5.28 -18.24 -18.19
N HIS A 539 5.88 -17.22 -17.56
CA HIS A 539 6.92 -16.41 -18.20
C HIS A 539 8.20 -17.22 -18.44
N ILE A 540 8.62 -18.08 -17.50
CA ILE A 540 9.82 -18.91 -17.66
C ILE A 540 9.62 -19.95 -18.78
N HIS A 541 8.46 -20.60 -18.86
CA HIS A 541 8.17 -21.54 -19.94
C HIS A 541 8.04 -20.85 -21.31
N THR A 542 7.46 -19.65 -21.37
CA THR A 542 7.34 -18.89 -22.62
C THR A 542 8.70 -18.38 -23.10
N ILE A 543 9.58 -17.96 -22.19
CA ILE A 543 10.96 -17.57 -22.49
C ILE A 543 11.79 -18.79 -22.94
N TYR A 544 11.63 -19.95 -22.30
CA TYR A 544 12.32 -21.18 -22.73
C TYR A 544 11.88 -21.64 -24.12
N ILE A 545 10.58 -21.57 -24.43
CA ILE A 545 10.04 -21.93 -25.75
C ILE A 545 10.53 -20.93 -26.82
N TYR A 546 10.56 -19.62 -26.51
CA TYR A 546 11.08 -18.61 -27.43
C TYR A 546 12.59 -18.78 -27.69
N ILE A 547 13.38 -19.08 -26.66
CA ILE A 547 14.83 -19.33 -26.79
C ILE A 547 15.07 -20.62 -27.58
N TYR A 548 14.28 -21.68 -27.35
CA TYR A 548 14.43 -22.95 -28.07
C TYR A 548 14.04 -22.82 -29.54
N ILE A 549 12.97 -22.09 -29.87
CA ILE A 549 12.56 -21.80 -31.25
C ILE A 549 13.59 -20.90 -31.96
N TYR A 550 14.14 -19.89 -31.28
CA TYR A 550 15.12 -18.99 -31.88
C TYR A 550 16.46 -19.69 -32.15
N ILE A 551 16.90 -20.57 -31.24
CA ILE A 551 18.17 -21.30 -31.37
C ILE A 551 18.08 -22.45 -32.39
N TYR A 552 16.99 -23.23 -32.42
CA TYR A 552 16.91 -24.42 -33.27
C TYR A 552 16.27 -24.19 -34.65
N ILE A 553 15.46 -23.12 -34.84
CA ILE A 553 14.77 -22.87 -36.12
C ILE A 553 15.38 -21.67 -36.88
N TYR A 554 15.78 -20.60 -36.20
CA TYR A 554 16.23 -19.36 -36.87
C TYR A 554 17.74 -19.29 -37.18
N ILE A 555 18.58 -19.92 -36.34
CA ILE A 555 20.04 -19.94 -36.52
C ILE A 555 20.48 -20.77 -37.75
N PRO A 556 19.91 -21.96 -38.07
CA PRO A 556 20.34 -22.71 -39.25
C PRO A 556 19.87 -22.08 -40.57
N VAL A 557 18.73 -21.38 -40.57
CA VAL A 557 18.13 -20.79 -41.78
C VAL A 557 18.83 -19.49 -42.18
N SER A 558 19.35 -18.72 -41.21
CA SER A 558 20.06 -17.46 -41.47
C SER A 558 21.53 -17.64 -41.87
N PHE A 559 22.14 -18.81 -41.62
CA PHE A 559 23.56 -19.05 -41.92
C PHE A 559 23.84 -19.43 -43.39
N SER A 560 22.80 -19.71 -44.19
CA SER A 560 22.94 -20.01 -45.63
C SER A 560 22.68 -18.83 -46.56
N GLY A 561 22.37 -17.64 -46.03
CA GLY A 561 21.95 -16.51 -46.85
C GLY A 561 22.59 -15.18 -46.43
N ARG A 562 23.55 -14.74 -47.24
CA ARG A 562 24.08 -13.37 -47.36
C ARG A 562 25.29 -13.01 -46.49
N THR A 563 26.44 -13.28 -47.09
CA THR A 563 27.64 -12.45 -47.02
C THR A 563 27.32 -10.97 -47.32
N ASN A 564 28.01 -10.04 -46.64
CA ASN A 564 28.05 -8.57 -46.87
C ASN A 564 27.25 -7.62 -45.94
N PHE A 565 27.26 -7.82 -44.61
CA PHE A 565 26.93 -6.73 -43.66
C PHE A 565 27.76 -6.84 -42.36
N SER A 566 29.09 -6.84 -42.46
CA SER A 566 29.98 -7.12 -41.31
C SER A 566 30.49 -5.89 -40.53
N SER A 567 30.03 -4.65 -40.78
CA SER A 567 30.67 -3.49 -40.12
C SER A 567 29.75 -2.52 -39.38
N ILE A 568 28.42 -2.72 -39.37
CA ILE A 568 27.51 -1.76 -38.71
C ILE A 568 26.77 -2.36 -37.50
N CYS A 569 26.58 -3.68 -37.41
CA CYS A 569 25.79 -4.28 -36.30
C CYS A 569 26.60 -4.79 -35.11
N PHE A 570 27.93 -4.89 -35.19
CA PHE A 570 28.74 -5.37 -34.05
C PHE A 570 29.13 -4.27 -33.06
N PHE A 571 29.00 -2.99 -33.43
CA PHE A 571 29.41 -1.88 -32.55
C PHE A 571 28.35 -1.50 -31.50
N CYS A 572 27.06 -1.70 -31.79
CA CYS A 572 25.98 -1.30 -30.88
C CYS A 572 25.93 -2.13 -29.58
N PRO A 573 26.00 -3.48 -29.62
CA PRO A 573 25.99 -4.29 -28.40
C PRO A 573 27.27 -4.11 -27.57
N LEU A 574 28.42 -3.86 -28.23
CA LEU A 574 29.70 -3.61 -27.56
C LEU A 574 29.73 -2.24 -26.87
N GLN A 575 29.15 -1.20 -27.48
CA GLN A 575 29.04 0.13 -26.88
C GLN A 575 28.16 0.09 -25.62
N GLU A 576 27.02 -0.60 -25.70
CA GLU A 576 26.06 -0.72 -24.60
C GLU A 576 26.61 -1.57 -23.45
N ASN A 577 27.34 -2.65 -23.77
CA ASN A 577 28.06 -3.45 -22.77
C ASN A 577 29.19 -2.66 -22.11
N ARG A 578 29.90 -1.81 -22.87
CA ARG A 578 30.96 -0.95 -22.34
C ARG A 578 30.42 0.17 -21.47
N SER A 579 29.29 0.78 -21.83
CA SER A 579 28.61 1.76 -20.97
C SER A 579 28.06 1.11 -19.70
N MET A 580 27.54 -0.13 -19.81
CA MET A 580 27.05 -0.88 -18.66
C MET A 580 28.19 -1.32 -17.73
N GLN A 581 29.36 -1.68 -18.29
CA GLN A 581 30.57 -1.93 -17.50
C GLN A 581 31.09 -0.65 -16.83
N GLN A 582 31.02 0.50 -17.49
CA GLN A 582 31.42 1.79 -16.90
C GLN A 582 30.48 2.22 -15.77
N THR A 583 29.17 2.04 -15.92
CA THR A 583 28.22 2.34 -14.82
C THR A 583 28.36 1.36 -13.68
N MET A 584 28.58 0.07 -13.96
CA MET A 584 28.90 -0.91 -12.91
C MET A 584 30.17 -0.53 -12.15
N GLN A 585 31.24 -0.13 -12.86
CA GLN A 585 32.50 0.26 -12.21
C GLN A 585 32.37 1.55 -11.41
N ALA A 586 31.57 2.52 -11.89
CA ALA A 586 31.27 3.74 -11.15
C ALA A 586 30.48 3.45 -9.87
N LEU A 587 29.43 2.62 -9.95
CA LEU A 587 28.66 2.19 -8.79
C LEU A 587 29.51 1.38 -7.81
N GLN A 588 30.44 0.55 -8.30
CA GLN A 588 31.37 -0.20 -7.46
C GLN A 588 32.29 0.75 -6.66
N ASN A 589 32.84 1.76 -7.33
CA ASN A 589 33.70 2.77 -6.70
C ASN A 589 32.94 3.62 -5.67
N GLU A 590 31.68 3.94 -5.94
CA GLU A 590 30.81 4.67 -5.02
C GLU A 590 30.47 3.82 -3.79
N LEU A 591 30.21 2.53 -3.97
CA LEU A 591 30.03 1.56 -2.89
C LEU A 591 31.27 1.44 -2.00
N ASP A 592 32.46 1.38 -2.60
CA ASP A 592 33.72 1.29 -1.87
C ASP A 592 34.06 2.62 -1.15
N SER A 593 33.73 3.77 -1.74
CA SER A 593 33.82 5.08 -1.08
C SER A 593 32.88 5.18 0.11
N LEU A 594 31.61 4.80 -0.05
CA LEU A 594 30.62 4.79 1.02
C LEU A 594 31.00 3.83 2.13
N ARG A 595 31.60 2.68 1.82
CA ARG A 595 32.16 1.76 2.82
C ARG A 595 33.32 2.39 3.59
N ALA A 596 34.25 3.06 2.90
CA ALA A 596 35.36 3.75 3.55
C ALA A 596 34.87 4.89 4.46
N ASP A 597 33.87 5.65 4.02
CA ASP A 597 33.28 6.72 4.83
C ASP A 597 32.47 6.17 6.00
N ASN A 598 31.76 5.04 5.83
CA ASN A 598 31.10 4.34 6.93
C ASN A 598 32.12 3.85 7.98
N ILE A 599 33.26 3.29 7.54
CA ILE A 599 34.34 2.87 8.44
C ILE A 599 34.89 4.07 9.20
N LYS A 600 35.16 5.20 8.53
CA LYS A 600 35.61 6.44 9.21
C LYS A 600 34.57 6.99 10.17
N LEU A 601 33.29 6.94 9.82
CA LEU A 601 32.19 7.32 10.71
C LEU A 601 32.14 6.40 11.92
N TYR A 602 32.31 5.10 11.72
CA TYR A 602 32.33 4.11 12.80
C TYR A 602 33.53 4.31 13.71
N GLU A 603 34.71 4.59 13.16
CA GLU A 603 35.91 4.96 13.91
C GLU A 603 35.70 6.28 14.67
N LYS A 604 35.04 7.28 14.08
CA LYS A 604 34.73 8.56 14.72
C LYS A 604 33.69 8.43 15.82
N ILE A 605 32.66 7.61 15.63
CA ILE A 605 31.66 7.25 16.65
C ILE A 605 32.34 6.48 17.79
N LYS A 606 33.20 5.51 17.47
CA LYS A 606 33.98 4.78 18.46
C LYS A 606 34.94 5.71 19.21
N PHE A 607 35.55 6.69 18.54
CA PHE A 607 36.42 7.69 19.17
C PHE A 607 35.63 8.61 20.11
N LEU A 608 34.43 9.05 19.69
CA LEU A 608 33.50 9.82 20.50
C LEU A 608 32.94 9.02 21.70
N GLN A 609 32.71 7.72 21.53
CA GLN A 609 32.31 6.81 22.61
C GLN A 609 33.47 6.47 23.56
N SER A 610 34.72 6.52 23.10
CA SER A 610 35.91 6.27 23.91
C SER A 610 36.39 7.49 24.70
N TYR A 611 35.80 8.66 24.49
CA TYR A 611 36.03 9.83 25.33
C TYR A 611 35.19 9.68 26.62
N PRO A 612 35.81 9.54 27.80
CA PRO A 612 35.04 9.48 29.03
C PRO A 612 34.48 10.87 29.32
N SER A 613 33.19 11.06 29.05
CA SER A 613 32.42 12.18 29.59
C SER A 613 32.45 12.08 31.10
N ARG A 614 33.31 12.91 31.70
CA ARG A 614 33.40 13.13 33.13
C ARG A 614 32.16 13.93 33.57
N ALA A 615 31.05 13.23 33.77
CA ALA A 615 29.86 13.77 34.41
C ALA A 615 29.28 12.67 35.32
N GLU A 616 29.50 12.85 36.62
CA GLU A 616 29.03 11.97 37.67
C GLU A 616 27.48 11.97 37.73
N GLY A 617 26.91 10.76 37.81
CA GLY A 617 25.63 10.52 38.49
C GLY A 617 24.34 10.61 37.68
N SER A 618 24.15 9.78 36.64
CA SER A 618 22.79 9.42 36.15
C SER A 618 22.75 8.21 35.20
N ASP A 619 23.61 7.20 35.38
CA ASP A 619 23.75 6.13 34.37
C ASP A 619 22.70 5.01 34.51
N ASP A 620 22.23 4.75 35.73
CA ASP A 620 21.37 3.59 36.03
C ASP A 620 19.90 3.79 35.59
N THR A 621 19.45 5.05 35.52
CA THR A 621 18.12 5.41 35.02
C THR A 621 18.08 5.39 33.49
N VAL A 622 19.12 5.87 32.83
CA VAL A 622 19.20 5.92 31.36
C VAL A 622 19.32 4.51 30.77
N MET A 623 20.10 3.62 31.38
CA MET A 623 20.16 2.21 30.98
C MET A 623 18.81 1.49 31.12
N ARG A 624 18.03 1.79 32.18
CA ARG A 624 16.70 1.23 32.39
C ARG A 624 15.67 1.70 31.36
N TYR A 625 15.69 3.00 31.04
CA TYR A 625 14.79 3.56 30.04
C TYR A 625 15.21 3.16 28.61
N SER A 626 16.51 3.05 28.33
CA SER A 626 17.03 2.53 27.06
C SER A 626 16.63 1.07 26.83
N SER A 627 16.77 0.21 27.84
CA SER A 627 16.29 -1.18 27.76
C SER A 627 14.77 -1.26 27.56
N GLN A 628 13.98 -0.41 28.23
CA GLN A 628 12.52 -0.35 28.02
C GLN A 628 12.12 0.20 26.65
N TYR A 629 12.96 1.03 26.05
CA TYR A 629 12.71 1.62 24.74
C TYR A 629 13.07 0.63 23.63
N GLU A 630 14.20 -0.10 23.75
CA GLU A 630 14.57 -1.18 22.84
C GLU A 630 13.58 -2.37 22.91
N GLU A 631 13.09 -2.75 24.11
CA GLU A 631 12.09 -3.82 24.26
C GLU A 631 10.74 -3.46 23.60
N ARG A 632 10.46 -2.17 23.38
CA ARG A 632 9.23 -1.67 22.73
C ARG A 632 9.37 -1.47 21.21
N LEU A 633 10.58 -1.29 20.71
CA LEU A 633 10.86 -1.04 19.29
C LEU A 633 11.04 -2.33 18.48
N ASP A 634 11.38 -3.47 19.11
CA ASP A 634 11.51 -4.74 18.40
C ASP A 634 10.14 -5.46 18.26
N PRO A 635 9.53 -5.50 17.06
CA PRO A 635 8.26 -6.18 16.83
C PRO A 635 8.35 -7.70 17.08
N PHE A 636 9.55 -8.29 17.03
CA PHE A 636 9.74 -9.72 17.32
C PHE A 636 9.77 -10.01 18.82
N ALA A 637 10.26 -9.11 19.66
CA ALA A 637 10.24 -9.29 21.11
C ALA A 637 8.81 -9.25 21.67
N SER A 638 8.01 -8.29 21.20
CA SER A 638 6.59 -8.17 21.57
C SER A 638 5.71 -9.26 20.95
N PHE A 639 6.09 -9.82 19.79
CA PHE A 639 5.50 -11.04 19.24
C PHE A 639 5.89 -12.29 20.05
N SER A 640 7.17 -12.47 20.38
CA SER A 640 7.64 -13.60 21.22
C SER A 640 7.01 -13.59 22.60
N LYS A 641 6.82 -12.41 23.22
CA LYS A 641 6.12 -12.25 24.49
C LYS A 641 4.64 -12.62 24.37
N ARG A 642 3.96 -12.19 23.29
CA ARG A 642 2.57 -12.59 22.99
C ARG A 642 2.46 -14.09 22.76
N VAL A 643 3.37 -14.69 22.01
CA VAL A 643 3.41 -16.15 21.76
C VAL A 643 3.66 -16.90 23.07
N GLN A 644 4.57 -16.42 23.93
CA GLN A 644 4.86 -17.03 25.22
C GLN A 644 3.71 -16.88 26.22
N ASP A 645 2.99 -15.75 26.22
CA ASP A 645 1.78 -15.55 27.03
C ASP A 645 0.61 -16.39 26.52
N THR A 646 0.48 -16.54 25.19
CA THR A 646 -0.51 -17.44 24.59
C THR A 646 -0.18 -18.90 24.93
N GLN A 647 1.10 -19.29 24.86
CA GLN A 647 1.56 -20.62 25.28
C GLN A 647 1.30 -20.87 26.76
N ARG A 648 1.52 -19.88 27.63
CA ARG A 648 1.18 -19.96 29.07
C ARG A 648 -0.32 -20.05 29.31
N GLN A 649 -1.14 -19.30 28.57
CA GLN A 649 -2.60 -19.43 28.62
C GLN A 649 -3.05 -20.82 28.17
N TYR A 650 -2.50 -21.37 27.09
CA TYR A 650 -2.77 -22.74 26.68
C TYR A 650 -2.33 -23.74 27.75
N THR A 651 -1.19 -23.53 28.40
CA THR A 651 -0.73 -24.42 29.50
C THR A 651 -1.66 -24.32 30.71
N HIS A 652 -2.16 -23.11 31.03
CA HIS A 652 -3.11 -22.89 32.12
C HIS A 652 -4.49 -23.48 31.80
N ILE A 653 -4.95 -23.38 30.55
CA ILE A 653 -6.17 -24.01 30.05
C ILE A 653 -6.01 -25.54 30.06
N PHE A 654 -4.87 -26.07 29.64
CA PHE A 654 -4.59 -27.51 29.68
C PHE A 654 -4.59 -28.02 31.13
N THR A 655 -3.97 -27.28 32.05
CA THR A 655 -3.95 -27.60 33.48
C THR A 655 -5.34 -27.50 34.09
N PHE A 656 -6.15 -26.51 33.68
CA PHE A 656 -7.53 -26.33 34.11
C PHE A 656 -8.47 -27.41 33.54
N ILE A 657 -8.29 -27.83 32.29
CA ILE A 657 -8.99 -28.97 31.68
C ILE A 657 -8.60 -30.27 32.39
N TYR A 658 -7.33 -30.47 32.71
CA TYR A 658 -6.86 -31.64 33.46
C TYR A 658 -7.41 -31.66 34.90
N TYR A 659 -7.53 -30.49 35.52
CA TYR A 659 -8.13 -30.31 36.85
C TYR A 659 -9.65 -30.55 36.84
N LEU A 660 -10.36 -30.05 35.83
CA LEU A 660 -11.79 -30.30 35.62
C LEU A 660 -12.07 -31.78 35.30
N SER A 661 -11.22 -32.40 34.48
CA SER A 661 -11.33 -33.83 34.13
C SER A 661 -10.98 -34.74 35.31
N SER A 662 -10.22 -34.25 36.30
CA SER A 662 -9.92 -34.95 37.55
C SER A 662 -10.97 -34.72 38.64
N ARG A 663 -11.82 -33.67 38.51
CA ARG A 663 -12.84 -33.29 39.51
C ARG A 663 -14.27 -33.73 39.15
N PHE A 664 -14.50 -34.16 37.91
CA PHE A 664 -15.70 -34.89 37.48
C PHE A 664 -15.36 -36.36 37.20
N PRO A 665 -15.39 -37.25 38.21
CA PRO A 665 -15.41 -38.68 37.92
C PRO A 665 -16.69 -38.98 37.14
N LYS A 666 -16.53 -39.49 35.91
CA LYS A 666 -17.62 -40.10 35.12
C LYS A 666 -18.38 -41.08 36.02
N LYS A 667 -19.55 -40.68 36.49
CA LYS A 667 -20.54 -41.57 37.07
C LYS A 667 -21.41 -42.09 35.93
N ALA A 668 -21.52 -43.41 35.91
CA ALA A 668 -22.53 -44.23 35.24
C ALA A 668 -22.40 -44.40 33.72
N SER A 669 -22.69 -45.56 33.13
CA SER A 669 -22.90 -46.94 33.60
C SER A 669 -23.16 -47.75 32.33
N PHE A 670 -22.72 -49.01 32.35
CA PHE A 670 -23.31 -50.18 31.64
C PHE A 670 -24.57 -49.95 30.79
N CYS A 671 -24.45 -50.14 29.47
CA CYS A 671 -25.13 -51.19 28.69
C CYS A 671 -24.39 -51.37 27.37
#